data_AF-A0A6L9ZZZ6-F1
#
_entry.id   AF-A0A6L9ZZZ6-F1
#
_cell.length_a   1.000
_cell.length_b   1.000
_cell.length_c   1.000
_cell.angle_alpha   90.00
_cell.angle_beta   90.00
_cell.angle_gamma   90.00
#
_symmetry.space_group_name_H-M   'P 1'
#
loop_
_entity.id
_entity.type
_entity.pdbx_description
1 polymer ?
#
loop_
_entity_poly.entity_id
_entity_poly.type
_entity_poly.pdbx_seq_one_letter_code
_entity_poly.pdbx_strand_id
1 'polypeptide(L)'
;PTPAPTPEPTPEPTPEPTPEPTPEPTPEPTPEPTPEPTPEPTPEPTPEPTPEPTPEPTPEPTPEPTPEPTPAPTPAPTPAPTPAPTPAPTPAPTPAPTPPPTEIIEVRDDSGSLVGLIIGGEFQALPTPTPAPTLAPPPTPAPPPPPIAVDDEVTTNQSQVVSFNVLENDIDPSGNSIFVSNFSLPTNGSLLENGTGTFTYTPRQFFIGADSFSYSVSNGTTTSLATVNITVLSEGAPIRVEGVFRGTPNNEFLIGSDQVDVIFGEVGDDTIIGQGGNDEIRGGDNNDTLNGSRGNDTVIGSQGNDNARGGKDDDLILGEEGNDILFGDRENDTVSGGDGRDTIYGGRNNDSVSGDAGDDEVFGDRGDDGVFGGDGNDNVLGGEGNDFVSGGAGEDFVNGGLGNDRLFGDPGNDTIFGEEGNDEAFGGFGNDSIFGGSGTDLLSGEGDNDTIDGEDGNDQVQGDIGNDCLIGGLGTDTLIGGEGSDTFFISPENGGLEIFEADLIADFNGNTDLIRLGGGLGFDDLVIFQSPSGEGRDTIIQNGSDGPFLAILVGVDSNTINAGNFIGSGGFPFPTPSPTGTPDPTGTPDPTGTPDPTGTPDPTGTPDPTGTPDPTGTPEPTETPEPTETPEPTETPEPTPEPTPPPIPNRRPNAEDDEVATSQSKLVEFNVLDNDSDPDGDPLTVTDFTSVSNGELVEKSDGLFEYTPDDGFVGTESFSYTISDGNGGSDSANVTITINRSPELVNNTGIVVEAGSGIRFINSNNLQASDADNTADELTYTITDAPDLGDLRIGDSSRLREGDTFTQEDIDNNLLQFTPDDTAGNDSFSYTVSDVAGGQIPANSFSIGIVDDTEILTNEADNFTGTALSNNILGLAGDDSIDGLSSSDYIDGGEGNDSLFGNSGDDCLFGASQQDTLRGGDGSDSVFGGDGNDRLSGEAGNDSLSGDAGNDNLLGGDGSDSMTGGEGNDSILGADGDDNIAGNAGNDTIRSGADNDSVTGGDGSDLIDGGSDNDTINSGPGADTVVGGSENDSIFGEGGDDSLVGDDGNDTIDAGPGQDIILGDIGDDSIQGGDDNDGIDGSIGNDTIAGGSGSDRLTGGAGNDFFFYEVADQGIDTVRDFDRPGDDDTFLFTSANFGDLTNDGFSSVILQDENIGSEGQSIGDAELIIFEGKFDNAQAVNAALNVQNGSSDRPAFFVYLNGQRGKYVLGYDTSLADDSVPAFELGILQSVEPEEDQISTVIDAGDFEFI
;
A
#
# COMPACT_ATOMS: atom_id res chain seq x y z
N PRO A 1 -16.54 -57.26 9.38
CA PRO A 1 -17.19 -58.54 8.99
C PRO A 1 -18.32 -58.29 7.97
N THR A 2 -18.02 -58.47 6.69
CA THR A 2 -18.92 -58.21 5.54
C THR A 2 -20.19 -59.07 5.59
N PRO A 3 -21.35 -58.53 5.16
CA PRO A 3 -21.77 -58.75 3.76
C PRO A 3 -22.50 -57.57 3.08
N ALA A 4 -22.36 -57.47 1.76
CA ALA A 4 -23.16 -56.67 0.83
C ALA A 4 -24.24 -57.57 0.14
N PRO A 5 -24.96 -57.20 -0.96
CA PRO A 5 -25.05 -55.91 -1.69
C PRO A 5 -26.48 -55.48 -2.19
N THR A 6 -26.60 -54.23 -2.69
CA THR A 6 -27.44 -53.68 -3.82
C THR A 6 -28.96 -54.01 -3.97
N PRO A 7 -29.77 -53.36 -4.86
CA PRO A 7 -29.50 -52.31 -5.88
C PRO A 7 -30.43 -51.05 -5.86
N GLU A 8 -30.17 -50.13 -6.79
CA GLU A 8 -30.94 -48.90 -7.13
C GLU A 8 -32.28 -49.18 -7.88
N PRO A 9 -33.14 -48.15 -8.14
CA PRO A 9 -33.13 -47.48 -9.46
C PRO A 9 -33.60 -45.99 -9.55
N THR A 10 -33.17 -45.30 -10.63
CA THR A 10 -33.63 -44.00 -11.20
C THR A 10 -34.86 -44.12 -12.15
N PRO A 11 -35.43 -43.05 -12.78
CA PRO A 11 -35.38 -41.57 -12.53
C PRO A 11 -36.77 -40.84 -12.54
N GLU A 12 -36.76 -39.53 -12.16
CA GLU A 12 -37.61 -38.39 -12.64
C GLU A 12 -39.18 -38.38 -12.55
N PRO A 13 -39.90 -37.22 -12.72
CA PRO A 13 -39.47 -35.86 -13.11
C PRO A 13 -39.94 -34.67 -12.21
N THR A 14 -39.47 -33.45 -12.53
CA THR A 14 -39.81 -32.12 -11.97
C THR A 14 -41.26 -31.64 -12.29
N PRO A 15 -41.84 -30.66 -11.54
CA PRO A 15 -41.69 -29.23 -11.92
C PRO A 15 -41.72 -28.18 -10.77
N GLU A 16 -41.24 -26.98 -11.11
CA GLU A 16 -41.27 -25.68 -10.39
C GLU A 16 -42.68 -25.05 -10.17
N PRO A 17 -42.89 -23.94 -9.40
CA PRO A 17 -41.94 -22.84 -9.08
C PRO A 17 -41.87 -22.26 -7.63
N THR A 18 -40.97 -21.27 -7.48
CA THR A 18 -40.55 -20.40 -6.37
C THR A 18 -41.58 -19.36 -5.83
N PRO A 19 -41.30 -18.56 -4.77
CA PRO A 19 -40.22 -18.61 -3.74
C PRO A 19 -40.74 -18.52 -2.26
N GLU A 20 -39.79 -18.35 -1.31
CA GLU A 20 -39.92 -17.90 0.10
C GLU A 20 -40.61 -18.79 1.17
N PRO A 21 -40.24 -18.68 2.48
CA PRO A 21 -39.03 -18.09 3.09
C PRO A 21 -38.24 -19.08 3.98
N THR A 22 -37.00 -18.70 4.34
CA THR A 22 -36.08 -19.46 5.21
C THR A 22 -36.55 -19.51 6.68
N PRO A 23 -36.46 -20.67 7.36
CA PRO A 23 -36.61 -20.78 8.81
C PRO A 23 -35.28 -21.05 9.54
N GLU A 24 -35.06 -20.40 10.69
CA GLU A 24 -33.92 -20.63 11.58
C GLU A 24 -33.83 -22.09 12.09
N PRO A 25 -32.62 -22.67 12.22
CA PRO A 25 -32.37 -23.84 13.06
C PRO A 25 -32.04 -23.45 14.51
N THR A 26 -32.61 -24.17 15.49
CA THR A 26 -32.30 -24.00 16.92
C THR A 26 -31.08 -24.84 17.31
N PRO A 27 -30.15 -24.37 18.17
CA PRO A 27 -28.89 -25.06 18.46
C PRO A 27 -29.05 -26.39 19.23
N GLU A 28 -28.12 -27.31 18.99
CA GLU A 28 -27.91 -28.57 19.75
C GLU A 28 -26.58 -28.53 20.56
N PRO A 29 -26.31 -29.50 21.47
CA PRO A 29 -25.71 -29.16 22.77
C PRO A 29 -24.20 -29.43 22.97
N THR A 30 -23.64 -28.70 23.94
CA THR A 30 -22.27 -28.79 24.49
C THR A 30 -21.92 -30.18 25.08
N PRO A 31 -20.67 -30.68 24.91
CA PRO A 31 -20.18 -31.92 25.51
C PRO A 31 -19.69 -31.79 26.97
N GLU A 32 -19.53 -32.92 27.68
CA GLU A 32 -18.86 -33.00 29.00
C GLU A 32 -17.33 -33.20 28.85
N PRO A 33 -16.49 -32.67 29.78
CA PRO A 33 -15.03 -32.73 29.67
C PRO A 33 -14.43 -34.11 29.98
N THR A 34 -13.29 -34.40 29.35
CA THR A 34 -12.46 -35.62 29.52
C THR A 34 -11.17 -35.25 30.29
N PRO A 35 -10.61 -36.12 31.17
CA PRO A 35 -9.61 -35.68 32.16
C PRO A 35 -8.15 -35.66 31.65
N GLU A 36 -7.34 -34.85 32.35
CA GLU A 36 -5.91 -34.60 32.13
C GLU A 36 -5.04 -35.86 31.96
N PRO A 37 -4.00 -35.83 31.10
CA PRO A 37 -2.94 -36.82 31.07
C PRO A 37 -1.99 -36.68 32.28
N THR A 38 -1.20 -37.72 32.54
CA THR A 38 -0.15 -37.72 33.58
C THR A 38 1.22 -37.87 32.90
N PRO A 39 2.25 -37.08 33.23
CA PRO A 39 3.53 -37.12 32.52
C PRO A 39 4.30 -38.42 32.76
N GLU A 40 4.87 -38.96 31.68
CA GLU A 40 5.95 -39.97 31.71
C GLU A 40 7.35 -39.30 31.62
N PRO A 41 8.45 -39.99 31.97
CA PRO A 41 9.70 -39.31 32.34
C PRO A 41 10.73 -39.13 31.21
N THR A 42 11.44 -38.01 31.27
CA THR A 42 12.59 -37.60 30.44
C THR A 42 13.79 -38.59 30.54
N PRO A 43 14.57 -38.81 29.46
CA PRO A 43 15.75 -39.69 29.46
C PRO A 43 17.01 -39.10 30.14
N GLU A 44 17.96 -39.97 30.53
CA GLU A 44 19.28 -39.58 31.06
C GLU A 44 20.34 -39.41 29.94
N PRO A 45 21.12 -38.31 29.89
CA PRO A 45 22.30 -38.18 29.03
C PRO A 45 23.52 -38.93 29.59
N THR A 46 24.47 -39.29 28.71
CA THR A 46 25.72 -40.03 29.04
C THR A 46 26.96 -39.12 28.84
N PRO A 47 28.03 -39.19 29.65
CA PRO A 47 28.97 -38.07 29.81
C PRO A 47 30.33 -38.19 29.08
N GLU A 48 30.94 -37.02 28.82
CA GLU A 48 32.31 -36.79 28.30
C GLU A 48 33.30 -36.32 29.43
N PRO A 49 34.64 -36.23 29.20
CA PRO A 49 35.63 -36.52 30.24
C PRO A 49 36.40 -35.33 30.87
N THR A 50 37.01 -35.60 32.03
CA THR A 50 37.92 -34.70 32.78
C THR A 50 39.41 -34.90 32.44
N PRO A 51 40.28 -33.89 32.66
CA PRO A 51 41.41 -34.13 33.57
C PRO A 51 41.84 -32.97 34.52
N GLU A 52 42.35 -33.38 35.68
CA GLU A 52 43.01 -32.66 36.80
C GLU A 52 44.40 -32.01 36.46
N PRO A 53 45.10 -31.27 37.39
CA PRO A 53 44.71 -30.62 38.67
C PRO A 53 45.32 -29.21 38.97
N THR A 54 44.93 -28.62 40.12
CA THR A 54 45.44 -27.37 40.76
C THR A 54 46.91 -27.42 41.25
N PRO A 55 47.50 -26.27 41.63
CA PRO A 55 47.86 -26.08 43.05
C PRO A 55 47.76 -24.63 43.61
N GLU A 56 47.24 -24.48 44.84
CA GLU A 56 47.38 -23.27 45.68
C GLU A 56 48.53 -23.45 46.72
N PRO A 57 49.07 -22.37 47.34
CA PRO A 57 48.70 -22.12 48.74
C PRO A 57 48.70 -20.65 49.25
N THR A 58 47.77 -20.38 50.17
CA THR A 58 47.54 -19.17 50.99
C THR A 58 48.71 -18.78 51.95
N PRO A 59 48.79 -17.52 52.46
CA PRO A 59 48.10 -17.20 53.74
C PRO A 59 47.59 -15.75 53.98
N GLU A 60 46.47 -15.70 54.71
CA GLU A 60 45.85 -14.59 55.48
C GLU A 60 46.74 -14.02 56.64
N PRO A 61 46.35 -13.01 57.48
CA PRO A 61 44.96 -12.55 57.84
C PRO A 61 44.64 -11.03 57.98
N THR A 62 43.36 -10.69 57.73
CA THR A 62 42.38 -9.81 58.46
C THR A 62 42.82 -8.57 59.31
N PRO A 63 41.99 -7.49 59.41
CA PRO A 63 40.69 -7.53 60.15
C PRO A 63 39.49 -6.74 59.57
N GLU A 64 38.33 -7.02 60.19
CA GLU A 64 36.95 -6.52 59.95
C GLU A 64 36.77 -4.98 59.97
N PRO A 65 35.60 -4.50 59.50
CA PRO A 65 34.52 -4.19 60.48
C PRO A 65 33.15 -4.81 60.18
N THR A 66 32.37 -4.99 61.26
CA THR A 66 30.94 -5.32 61.35
C THR A 66 30.30 -4.42 62.44
N PRO A 67 28.98 -4.42 62.69
CA PRO A 67 27.81 -4.47 61.79
C PRO A 67 26.75 -3.38 62.14
N GLU A 68 25.64 -3.27 61.37
CA GLU A 68 24.23 -2.98 61.78
C GLU A 68 23.41 -2.44 60.58
N PRO A 69 22.05 -2.54 60.55
CA PRO A 69 21.14 -3.48 61.22
C PRO A 69 20.08 -4.13 60.28
N THR A 70 19.34 -5.11 60.80
CA THR A 70 18.35 -5.95 60.07
C THR A 70 16.98 -5.27 59.88
N PRO A 71 16.32 -5.39 58.70
CA PRO A 71 14.89 -5.12 58.52
C PRO A 71 14.03 -6.35 58.86
N ALA A 72 12.94 -6.17 59.61
CA ALA A 72 11.90 -7.19 59.85
C ALA A 72 10.67 -6.58 60.59
N PRO A 73 9.43 -7.12 60.41
CA PRO A 73 8.93 -7.93 59.30
C PRO A 73 7.55 -7.45 58.74
N THR A 74 7.35 -7.53 57.43
CA THR A 74 6.02 -7.39 56.80
C THR A 74 5.21 -8.69 56.99
N PRO A 75 3.88 -8.66 57.27
CA PRO A 75 3.09 -9.87 57.50
C PRO A 75 2.84 -10.72 56.25
N ALA A 76 2.63 -12.03 56.44
CA ALA A 76 2.42 -13.01 55.38
C ALA A 76 0.97 -13.01 54.81
N PRO A 77 0.77 -13.43 53.53
CA PRO A 77 -0.54 -13.46 52.89
C PRO A 77 -1.48 -14.54 53.45
N THR A 78 -2.80 -14.35 53.28
CA THR A 78 -3.85 -15.35 53.52
C THR A 78 -5.13 -14.91 52.77
N PRO A 79 -6.02 -15.81 52.31
CA PRO A 79 -5.88 -16.38 50.97
C PRO A 79 -7.09 -16.10 50.07
N ALA A 80 -6.89 -16.15 48.75
CA ALA A 80 -7.96 -16.05 47.76
C ALA A 80 -8.93 -17.26 47.82
N PRO A 81 -10.25 -17.06 47.67
CA PRO A 81 -11.23 -18.12 47.49
C PRO A 81 -11.59 -18.35 46.00
N THR A 82 -11.42 -19.59 45.53
CA THR A 82 -11.75 -20.11 44.19
C THR A 82 -13.25 -19.90 43.81
N PRO A 83 -13.59 -19.63 42.53
CA PRO A 83 -14.95 -19.26 42.10
C PRO A 83 -15.91 -20.43 41.84
N ALA A 84 -17.22 -20.13 41.73
CA ALA A 84 -18.26 -20.80 40.93
C ALA A 84 -19.68 -20.29 41.30
N PRO A 85 -20.69 -20.32 40.40
CA PRO A 85 -20.64 -20.40 38.92
C PRO A 85 -21.51 -19.34 38.20
N THR A 86 -21.21 -19.10 36.92
CA THR A 86 -22.08 -18.41 35.95
C THR A 86 -23.39 -19.19 35.70
N PRO A 87 -24.50 -18.50 35.37
CA PRO A 87 -25.21 -18.90 34.15
C PRO A 87 -25.87 -17.74 33.37
N ALA A 88 -25.53 -17.66 32.08
CA ALA A 88 -26.39 -17.58 30.88
C ALA A 88 -27.60 -16.60 30.79
N PRO A 89 -27.95 -16.10 29.58
CA PRO A 89 -28.27 -14.68 29.42
C PRO A 89 -29.74 -14.31 29.10
N THR A 90 -29.95 -12.98 29.07
CA THR A 90 -31.06 -12.21 28.44
C THR A 90 -32.51 -12.43 28.93
N PRO A 91 -33.34 -11.37 28.99
CA PRO A 91 -33.93 -10.78 27.79
C PRO A 91 -33.95 -9.24 27.73
N ALA A 92 -34.33 -8.71 26.56
CA ALA A 92 -34.38 -7.30 26.15
C ALA A 92 -35.10 -6.32 27.11
N PRO A 93 -34.75 -5.03 27.08
CA PRO A 93 -35.30 -4.01 27.99
C PRO A 93 -36.80 -3.77 27.78
N THR A 94 -37.55 -3.78 28.89
CA THR A 94 -38.89 -3.17 29.00
C THR A 94 -39.02 -2.57 30.43
N PRO A 95 -39.86 -1.55 30.63
CA PRO A 95 -39.49 -0.42 31.50
C PRO A 95 -39.47 -0.71 33.00
N ALA A 96 -38.51 -0.08 33.69
CA ALA A 96 -38.38 -0.14 35.14
C ALA A 96 -39.63 0.42 35.87
N PRO A 97 -40.08 -0.20 36.96
CA PRO A 97 -41.31 0.18 37.65
C PRO A 97 -41.14 1.42 38.55
N THR A 98 -42.18 2.26 38.55
CA THR A 98 -42.23 3.53 39.30
C THR A 98 -42.11 3.34 40.83
N PRO A 99 -41.41 4.22 41.57
CA PRO A 99 -41.45 4.23 43.03
C PRO A 99 -42.86 4.49 43.58
N PRO A 100 -43.17 4.06 44.82
CA PRO A 100 -44.49 4.24 45.42
C PRO A 100 -44.82 5.74 45.60
N PRO A 101 -46.05 6.19 45.31
CA PRO A 101 -46.40 7.60 45.35
C PRO A 101 -46.39 8.16 46.78
N THR A 102 -45.69 9.27 46.98
CA THR A 102 -45.81 10.08 48.20
C THR A 102 -47.15 10.81 48.19
N GLU A 103 -48.05 10.48 49.12
CA GLU A 103 -49.40 11.07 49.19
C GLU A 103 -49.34 12.53 49.71
N ILE A 104 -49.22 13.47 48.78
CA ILE A 104 -49.36 14.92 49.04
C ILE A 104 -50.85 15.25 49.10
N ILE A 105 -51.32 15.75 50.25
CA ILE A 105 -52.73 16.16 50.42
C ILE A 105 -52.83 17.68 50.37
N GLU A 106 -53.50 18.18 49.32
CA GLU A 106 -53.95 19.58 49.24
C GLU A 106 -54.97 19.90 50.33
N VAL A 107 -54.63 20.83 51.23
CA VAL A 107 -55.59 21.34 52.22
C VAL A 107 -56.27 22.57 51.65
N ARG A 108 -57.52 22.39 51.20
CA ARG A 108 -58.39 23.46 50.70
C ARG A 108 -59.41 23.87 51.75
N ASP A 109 -59.77 25.15 51.79
CA ASP A 109 -60.78 25.67 52.71
C ASP A 109 -62.23 25.43 52.20
N ASP A 110 -63.23 25.86 52.99
CA ASP A 110 -64.66 25.77 52.64
C ASP A 110 -65.05 26.52 51.34
N SER A 111 -64.14 27.28 50.72
CA SER A 111 -64.31 27.94 49.42
C SER A 111 -63.63 27.20 48.25
N GLY A 112 -62.81 26.18 48.54
CA GLY A 112 -61.98 25.46 47.56
C GLY A 112 -60.58 26.07 47.35
N SER A 113 -60.22 27.11 48.10
CA SER A 113 -58.92 27.78 47.99
C SER A 113 -57.85 26.97 48.72
N LEU A 114 -56.69 26.75 48.09
CA LEU A 114 -55.56 26.05 48.72
C LEU A 114 -54.97 26.91 49.84
N VAL A 115 -54.97 26.41 51.06
CA VAL A 115 -54.45 27.11 52.26
C VAL A 115 -53.19 26.46 52.85
N GLY A 116 -52.85 25.26 52.39
CA GLY A 116 -51.60 24.58 52.73
C GLY A 116 -51.51 23.19 52.12
N LEU A 117 -50.38 22.53 52.37
CA LEU A 117 -50.09 21.16 51.93
C LEU A 117 -49.80 20.28 53.15
N ILE A 118 -50.12 18.99 53.03
CA ILE A 118 -49.62 17.95 53.95
C ILE A 118 -48.67 17.05 53.17
N ILE A 119 -47.45 16.90 53.68
CA ILE A 119 -46.40 16.04 53.14
C ILE A 119 -45.81 15.25 54.31
N GLY A 120 -45.66 13.92 54.18
CA GLY A 120 -45.15 13.04 55.24
C GLY A 120 -46.01 12.95 56.52
N GLY A 121 -47.11 13.69 56.61
CA GLY A 121 -48.01 13.75 57.78
C GLY A 121 -48.00 15.08 58.54
N GLU A 122 -47.13 16.03 58.20
CA GLU A 122 -47.14 17.38 58.78
C GLU A 122 -47.74 18.42 57.82
N PHE A 123 -48.33 19.49 58.37
CA PHE A 123 -49.04 20.53 57.62
C PHE A 123 -48.23 21.82 57.51
N GLN A 124 -48.00 22.29 56.28
CA GLN A 124 -47.41 23.60 56.00
C GLN A 124 -48.45 24.55 55.39
N ALA A 125 -48.48 25.80 55.87
CA ALA A 125 -49.44 26.82 55.45
C ALA A 125 -48.82 27.82 54.46
N LEU A 126 -49.58 28.25 53.45
CA LEU A 126 -49.12 29.21 52.44
C LEU A 126 -49.12 30.67 52.99
N PRO A 127 -48.11 31.49 52.62
CA PRO A 127 -47.98 32.87 53.13
C PRO A 127 -49.09 33.79 52.62
N THR A 128 -49.61 34.68 53.48
CA THR A 128 -50.79 35.51 53.20
C THR A 128 -50.45 37.02 53.14
N PRO A 129 -50.81 37.74 52.05
CA PRO A 129 -50.54 39.17 51.93
C PRO A 129 -51.51 40.06 52.74
N THR A 130 -51.13 41.32 52.96
CA THR A 130 -51.83 42.31 53.81
C THR A 130 -51.73 43.72 53.18
N PRO A 131 -52.75 44.61 53.27
CA PRO A 131 -53.44 45.04 52.04
C PRO A 131 -53.32 46.53 51.60
N ALA A 132 -53.86 46.81 50.40
CA ALA A 132 -53.91 48.09 49.69
C ALA A 132 -54.87 49.16 50.31
N PRO A 133 -54.92 50.42 49.80
CA PRO A 133 -55.81 50.70 48.64
C PRO A 133 -55.45 51.90 47.72
N THR A 134 -55.80 51.84 46.42
CA THR A 134 -56.88 52.64 45.77
C THR A 134 -57.03 52.30 44.27
N LEU A 135 -58.19 52.63 43.67
CA LEU A 135 -58.58 52.18 42.33
C LEU A 135 -58.46 53.28 41.25
N ALA A 136 -58.08 52.86 40.04
CA ALA A 136 -58.11 53.60 38.78
C ALA A 136 -58.73 52.69 37.67
N PRO A 137 -59.15 53.21 36.49
CA PRO A 137 -59.88 52.43 35.48
C PRO A 137 -58.99 51.38 34.75
N PRO A 138 -59.59 50.39 34.06
CA PRO A 138 -58.86 49.21 33.60
C PRO A 138 -57.91 49.49 32.43
N PRO A 139 -56.73 48.85 32.38
CA PRO A 139 -55.91 48.78 31.18
C PRO A 139 -56.46 47.78 30.15
N THR A 140 -55.99 47.96 28.92
CA THR A 140 -56.01 47.05 27.76
C THR A 140 -55.54 45.63 28.13
N PRO A 141 -55.86 44.56 27.36
CA PRO A 141 -55.14 43.30 27.45
C PRO A 141 -53.62 43.50 27.48
N ALA A 142 -52.93 42.62 28.22
CA ALA A 142 -51.47 42.61 28.26
C ALA A 142 -50.90 42.38 26.85
N PRO A 143 -49.74 42.97 26.51
CA PRO A 143 -48.99 42.55 25.32
C PRO A 143 -48.57 41.07 25.45
N PRO A 144 -48.20 40.41 24.35
CA PRO A 144 -47.48 39.14 24.41
C PRO A 144 -46.18 39.31 25.23
N PRO A 145 -45.59 38.20 25.73
CA PRO A 145 -44.21 38.26 26.22
C PRO A 145 -43.28 38.72 25.08
N PRO A 146 -42.20 39.46 25.40
CA PRO A 146 -41.12 39.65 24.44
C PRO A 146 -40.40 38.31 24.18
N PRO A 147 -39.60 38.21 23.09
CA PRO A 147 -38.62 37.14 22.98
C PRO A 147 -37.65 37.18 24.18
N ILE A 148 -37.08 36.03 24.51
CA ILE A 148 -35.87 35.97 25.32
C ILE A 148 -34.72 36.30 24.37
N ALA A 149 -33.90 37.26 24.79
CA ALA A 149 -32.63 37.58 24.15
C ALA A 149 -31.51 37.01 25.03
N VAL A 150 -30.51 36.37 24.44
CA VAL A 150 -29.31 35.88 25.13
C VAL A 150 -28.14 36.79 24.75
N ASP A 151 -27.20 37.07 25.65
CA ASP A 151 -25.98 37.82 25.28
C ASP A 151 -25.01 36.82 24.59
N ASP A 152 -24.39 37.23 23.48
CA ASP A 152 -23.48 36.41 22.66
C ASP A 152 -22.01 36.82 22.90
N GLU A 153 -21.07 35.91 22.64
CA GLU A 153 -19.62 36.18 22.68
C GLU A 153 -18.97 35.70 21.37
N VAL A 154 -17.88 36.37 20.97
CA VAL A 154 -17.18 36.18 19.68
C VAL A 154 -15.70 36.47 19.88
N THR A 155 -14.81 35.59 19.43
CA THR A 155 -13.36 35.81 19.40
C THR A 155 -12.88 35.90 17.95
N THR A 156 -11.77 36.60 17.72
CA THR A 156 -11.11 36.75 16.40
C THR A 156 -9.70 37.30 16.59
N ASN A 157 -8.75 36.90 15.76
CA ASN A 157 -7.38 37.37 15.71
C ASN A 157 -7.26 38.76 15.08
N GLN A 158 -6.05 39.33 15.15
CA GLN A 158 -5.77 40.62 14.54
C GLN A 158 -5.96 40.53 13.02
N SER A 159 -6.57 41.56 12.42
CA SER A 159 -6.83 41.67 10.97
C SER A 159 -7.87 40.69 10.37
N GLN A 160 -8.07 39.51 10.95
CA GLN A 160 -9.08 38.46 10.65
C GLN A 160 -10.54 39.01 10.62
N VAL A 161 -11.51 38.32 9.97
CA VAL A 161 -12.87 38.89 9.71
C VAL A 161 -14.03 37.91 10.04
N VAL A 162 -14.26 37.70 11.33
CA VAL A 162 -15.31 36.80 11.87
C VAL A 162 -16.75 37.16 11.50
N SER A 163 -17.60 36.13 11.29
CA SER A 163 -19.03 36.26 10.99
C SER A 163 -19.90 35.28 11.79
N PHE A 164 -20.95 35.77 12.44
CA PHE A 164 -21.71 35.03 13.47
C PHE A 164 -23.21 35.40 13.48
N ASN A 165 -24.07 34.53 14.03
CA ASN A 165 -25.54 34.68 14.00
C ASN A 165 -26.16 34.90 15.39
N VAL A 166 -26.46 36.15 15.74
CA VAL A 166 -26.99 36.56 17.06
C VAL A 166 -28.45 36.16 17.34
N LEU A 167 -28.99 35.17 16.61
CA LEU A 167 -30.34 34.62 16.81
C LEU A 167 -30.35 33.09 17.03
N GLU A 168 -29.17 32.45 17.11
CA GLU A 168 -29.00 30.99 17.25
C GLU A 168 -29.60 30.48 18.58
N ASN A 169 -29.24 31.17 19.67
CA ASN A 169 -29.61 30.91 21.06
C ASN A 169 -30.94 31.57 21.49
N ASP A 170 -31.49 32.47 20.66
CA ASP A 170 -32.66 33.28 20.95
C ASP A 170 -33.99 32.53 20.79
N ILE A 171 -34.93 32.74 21.72
CA ILE A 171 -36.25 32.07 21.67
C ILE A 171 -37.43 33.01 21.94
N ASP A 172 -38.48 32.92 21.12
CA ASP A 172 -39.80 33.50 21.45
C ASP A 172 -40.65 32.49 22.24
N PRO A 173 -41.01 32.75 23.52
CA PRO A 173 -41.78 31.81 24.34
C PRO A 173 -43.23 31.57 23.87
N SER A 174 -43.64 32.15 22.74
CA SER A 174 -44.94 31.92 22.09
C SER A 174 -44.80 31.25 20.70
N GLY A 175 -43.59 30.88 20.28
CA GLY A 175 -43.31 30.18 19.02
C GLY A 175 -43.45 31.05 17.76
N ASN A 176 -43.21 32.36 17.86
CA ASN A 176 -43.16 33.25 16.70
C ASN A 176 -41.73 33.33 16.14
N SER A 177 -41.60 33.46 14.82
CA SER A 177 -40.33 33.80 14.17
C SER A 177 -39.77 35.13 14.70
N ILE A 178 -38.53 35.10 15.18
CA ILE A 178 -37.75 36.26 15.62
C ILE A 178 -36.95 36.86 14.45
N PHE A 179 -36.46 38.08 14.65
CA PHE A 179 -35.52 38.78 13.75
C PHE A 179 -34.84 39.93 14.50
N VAL A 180 -33.63 40.32 14.10
CA VAL A 180 -32.96 41.54 14.61
C VAL A 180 -33.70 42.78 14.11
N SER A 181 -33.98 43.74 15.00
CA SER A 181 -34.77 44.94 14.68
C SER A 181 -34.04 46.29 14.82
N ASN A 182 -32.88 46.29 15.49
CA ASN A 182 -31.96 47.41 15.63
C ASN A 182 -30.65 46.89 16.26
N PHE A 183 -29.50 47.49 15.92
CA PHE A 183 -28.23 47.24 16.59
C PHE A 183 -27.43 48.54 16.80
N SER A 184 -26.39 48.50 17.62
CA SER A 184 -25.34 49.53 17.74
C SER A 184 -24.11 49.13 16.92
N LEU A 185 -23.24 50.09 16.61
CA LEU A 185 -21.91 49.76 16.07
C LEU A 185 -20.91 49.57 17.21
N PRO A 186 -19.91 48.69 17.04
CA PRO A 186 -18.77 48.55 17.94
C PRO A 186 -17.83 49.77 17.90
N THR A 187 -16.83 49.81 18.78
CA THR A 187 -16.01 51.00 19.04
C THR A 187 -14.65 50.98 18.33
N ASN A 188 -14.06 49.79 18.25
CA ASN A 188 -12.72 49.54 17.75
C ASN A 188 -12.74 48.84 16.39
N GLY A 189 -13.71 47.97 16.08
CA GLY A 189 -13.92 47.43 14.72
C GLY A 189 -15.02 48.12 13.89
N SER A 190 -15.52 47.41 12.88
CA SER A 190 -16.67 47.78 12.05
C SER A 190 -17.59 46.57 11.83
N LEU A 191 -18.89 46.81 11.59
CA LEU A 191 -19.91 45.77 11.62
C LEU A 191 -20.87 45.88 10.42
N LEU A 192 -21.19 44.75 9.79
CA LEU A 192 -22.12 44.62 8.66
C LEU A 192 -23.23 43.61 9.00
N GLU A 193 -24.49 43.97 8.75
CA GLU A 193 -25.65 43.06 8.86
C GLU A 193 -25.88 42.38 7.50
N ASN A 194 -25.67 41.06 7.42
CA ASN A 194 -25.79 40.30 6.17
C ASN A 194 -27.24 39.83 5.92
N GLY A 195 -28.03 39.71 6.98
CA GLY A 195 -29.42 39.30 6.95
C GLY A 195 -29.68 38.13 7.89
N THR A 196 -30.97 37.80 8.09
CA THR A 196 -31.46 36.67 8.92
C THR A 196 -31.07 36.64 10.40
N GLY A 197 -30.08 37.42 10.85
CA GLY A 197 -29.48 37.40 12.18
C GLY A 197 -27.95 37.52 12.13
N THR A 198 -27.35 37.16 10.99
CA THR A 198 -25.92 37.14 10.74
C THR A 198 -25.30 38.54 10.64
N PHE A 199 -24.20 38.73 11.37
CA PHE A 199 -23.31 39.88 11.30
C PHE A 199 -21.89 39.46 10.90
N THR A 200 -21.19 40.33 10.18
CA THR A 200 -19.72 40.26 10.02
C THR A 200 -19.08 41.38 10.82
N TYR A 201 -18.06 41.06 11.60
CA TYR A 201 -17.20 42.02 12.29
C TYR A 201 -15.83 42.06 11.63
N THR A 202 -15.34 43.27 11.37
CA THR A 202 -13.96 43.50 10.92
C THR A 202 -13.26 44.30 12.02
N PRO A 203 -12.25 43.73 12.70
CA PRO A 203 -11.35 44.49 13.57
C PRO A 203 -10.74 45.67 12.81
N ARG A 204 -10.25 46.64 13.56
CA ARG A 204 -9.45 47.71 12.96
C ARG A 204 -8.00 47.34 13.04
N GLN A 205 -7.34 47.29 11.89
CA GLN A 205 -5.90 47.12 11.74
C GLN A 205 -5.07 47.64 12.94
N PHE A 206 -4.30 46.76 13.57
CA PHE A 206 -3.54 46.99 14.81
C PHE A 206 -4.43 47.30 16.03
N PHE A 207 -5.47 46.48 16.26
CA PHE A 207 -6.28 46.47 17.48
C PHE A 207 -6.31 45.07 18.07
N ILE A 208 -6.01 44.98 19.37
CA ILE A 208 -6.10 43.81 20.23
C ILE A 208 -6.91 44.23 21.48
N GLY A 209 -7.64 43.29 22.07
CA GLY A 209 -8.48 43.43 23.25
C GLY A 209 -9.98 43.58 22.96
N ALA A 210 -10.77 43.75 24.01
CA ALA A 210 -12.23 43.69 23.92
C ALA A 210 -12.89 44.90 23.20
N ASP A 211 -13.90 44.58 22.39
CA ASP A 211 -14.91 45.46 21.83
C ASP A 211 -16.32 44.89 22.13
N SER A 212 -17.39 45.59 21.75
CA SER A 212 -18.77 45.05 21.89
C SER A 212 -19.79 45.86 21.11
N PHE A 213 -20.91 45.23 20.79
CA PHE A 213 -22.13 45.93 20.37
C PHE A 213 -23.38 45.35 21.03
N SER A 214 -24.55 45.92 20.74
CA SER A 214 -25.83 45.49 21.31
C SER A 214 -26.91 45.48 20.24
N TYR A 215 -27.78 44.48 20.28
CA TYR A 215 -28.81 44.23 19.27
C TYR A 215 -30.17 43.99 19.93
N SER A 216 -31.24 44.07 19.12
CA SER A 216 -32.62 44.05 19.60
C SER A 216 -33.49 43.03 18.86
N VAL A 217 -33.61 41.85 19.46
CA VAL A 217 -34.48 40.74 19.07
C VAL A 217 -35.94 41.19 18.99
N SER A 218 -36.67 40.75 17.98
CA SER A 218 -38.06 41.15 17.72
C SER A 218 -38.93 39.99 17.23
N ASN A 219 -40.05 39.75 17.91
CA ASN A 219 -41.14 38.88 17.40
C ASN A 219 -42.17 39.63 16.52
N GLY A 220 -41.82 40.83 16.05
CA GLY A 220 -42.69 41.72 15.28
C GLY A 220 -43.75 42.47 16.09
N THR A 221 -43.87 42.23 17.40
CA THR A 221 -44.81 42.95 18.28
C THR A 221 -44.18 43.48 19.58
N THR A 222 -43.10 42.85 20.03
CA THR A 222 -42.34 43.15 21.25
C THR A 222 -40.88 42.81 21.02
N THR A 223 -39.99 43.50 21.73
CA THR A 223 -38.53 43.37 21.56
C THR A 223 -37.82 43.18 22.89
N SER A 224 -36.70 42.47 22.86
CA SER A 224 -35.70 42.42 23.93
C SER A 224 -34.39 43.05 23.45
N LEU A 225 -33.38 43.08 24.32
CA LEU A 225 -32.04 43.63 24.05
C LEU A 225 -31.03 42.63 24.60
N ALA A 226 -30.00 42.38 23.82
CA ALA A 226 -28.81 41.62 24.19
C ALA A 226 -27.54 42.34 23.66
N THR A 227 -26.40 41.80 24.03
CA THR A 227 -25.05 42.32 23.83
C THR A 227 -24.24 41.25 23.14
N VAL A 228 -23.40 41.64 22.18
CA VAL A 228 -22.31 40.79 21.69
C VAL A 228 -21.02 41.34 22.28
N ASN A 229 -20.36 40.53 23.09
CA ASN A 229 -18.99 40.78 23.53
C ASN A 229 -18.05 40.27 22.43
N ILE A 230 -17.01 41.03 22.11
CA ILE A 230 -16.06 40.66 21.05
C ILE A 230 -14.65 40.76 21.62
N THR A 231 -13.90 39.66 21.64
CA THR A 231 -12.47 39.64 21.96
C THR A 231 -11.69 39.70 20.65
N VAL A 232 -10.64 40.52 20.61
CA VAL A 232 -9.68 40.51 19.50
C VAL A 232 -8.30 40.12 20.04
N LEU A 233 -7.68 39.07 19.52
CA LEU A 233 -6.38 38.56 19.96
C LEU A 233 -5.22 39.10 19.09
N SER A 234 -4.03 38.51 19.22
CA SER A 234 -2.89 38.73 18.31
C SER A 234 -3.19 38.22 16.90
N GLU A 235 -2.26 38.39 15.95
CA GLU A 235 -2.19 37.52 14.76
C GLU A 235 -1.50 36.22 15.25
N GLY A 236 -1.96 35.03 14.85
CA GLY A 236 -1.41 33.73 15.29
C GLY A 236 -1.81 33.19 16.68
N ALA A 237 -2.39 34.00 17.58
CA ALA A 237 -2.75 33.52 18.92
C ALA A 237 -3.99 32.60 18.92
N PRO A 238 -3.98 31.49 19.70
CA PRO A 238 -5.08 30.54 19.73
C PRO A 238 -6.43 31.02 20.28
N ILE A 239 -7.48 30.46 19.68
CA ILE A 239 -8.89 30.74 19.93
C ILE A 239 -9.53 29.53 20.62
N ARG A 240 -9.86 29.70 21.90
CA ARG A 240 -10.59 28.68 22.67
C ARG A 240 -12.05 28.57 22.26
N VAL A 241 -12.57 27.34 22.28
CA VAL A 241 -13.94 27.00 21.91
C VAL A 241 -14.64 26.20 23.02
N GLU A 242 -15.98 26.27 23.06
CA GLU A 242 -16.83 25.39 23.88
C GLU A 242 -18.06 25.01 23.04
N GLY A 243 -18.32 23.71 22.87
CA GLY A 243 -19.35 23.15 22.04
C GLY A 243 -19.06 23.32 20.55
N VAL A 244 -20.04 23.83 19.79
CA VAL A 244 -19.94 23.94 18.33
C VAL A 244 -19.37 25.30 17.93
N PHE A 245 -18.16 25.31 17.36
CA PHE A 245 -17.47 26.48 16.85
C PHE A 245 -17.17 26.36 15.35
N ARG A 246 -16.94 27.49 14.68
CA ARG A 246 -16.47 27.58 13.30
C ARG A 246 -15.49 28.74 13.19
N GLY A 247 -14.30 28.49 12.67
CA GLY A 247 -13.27 29.45 12.34
C GLY A 247 -13.63 30.30 11.14
N THR A 248 -12.62 30.80 10.43
CA THR A 248 -12.81 31.67 9.27
C THR A 248 -11.72 31.47 8.23
N PRO A 249 -11.83 32.08 7.03
CA PRO A 249 -10.87 31.87 5.95
C PRO A 249 -9.46 32.51 6.11
N ASN A 250 -8.71 32.18 7.16
CA ASN A 250 -7.29 32.48 7.38
C ASN A 250 -6.75 31.60 8.52
N ASN A 251 -5.43 31.34 8.53
CA ASN A 251 -4.68 30.60 9.55
C ASN A 251 -5.06 30.97 11.00
N GLU A 252 -5.60 29.99 11.72
CA GLU A 252 -6.28 30.11 13.00
C GLU A 252 -5.99 28.88 13.89
N PHE A 253 -5.22 29.08 14.97
CA PHE A 253 -5.04 28.07 16.01
C PHE A 253 -6.34 28.01 16.86
N LEU A 254 -7.01 26.86 16.95
CA LEU A 254 -8.27 26.61 17.66
C LEU A 254 -8.09 25.51 18.71
N ILE A 255 -8.61 25.66 19.94
CA ILE A 255 -8.55 24.59 20.97
C ILE A 255 -9.89 24.40 21.70
N GLY A 256 -10.30 23.14 21.88
CA GLY A 256 -11.46 22.65 22.62
C GLY A 256 -11.30 22.65 24.15
N SER A 257 -11.86 21.65 24.80
CA SER A 257 -12.04 21.60 26.26
C SER A 257 -12.23 20.17 26.82
N ASP A 258 -12.33 20.02 28.14
CA ASP A 258 -12.71 18.76 28.83
C ASP A 258 -14.19 18.31 28.56
N GLN A 259 -14.76 18.61 27.38
CA GLN A 259 -16.15 18.34 27.00
C GLN A 259 -16.29 18.13 25.49
N VAL A 260 -17.26 17.28 25.11
CA VAL A 260 -17.69 17.04 23.71
C VAL A 260 -17.90 18.32 22.90
N ASP A 261 -16.90 18.65 22.10
CA ASP A 261 -16.80 19.83 21.25
C ASP A 261 -16.90 19.48 19.76
N VAL A 262 -17.16 20.48 18.90
CA VAL A 262 -17.28 20.31 17.45
C VAL A 262 -16.66 21.53 16.77
N ILE A 263 -15.51 21.34 16.13
CA ILE A 263 -14.64 22.39 15.61
C ILE A 263 -14.57 22.27 14.08
N PHE A 264 -14.56 23.41 13.39
CA PHE A 264 -14.24 23.50 11.96
C PHE A 264 -13.29 24.71 11.81
N GLY A 265 -12.13 24.59 11.18
CA GLY A 265 -11.28 25.72 10.79
C GLY A 265 -11.91 26.53 9.66
N GLU A 266 -12.27 25.80 8.60
CA GLU A 266 -12.87 26.20 7.31
C GLU A 266 -11.91 26.54 6.16
N VAL A 267 -11.00 27.52 6.23
CA VAL A 267 -10.00 27.74 5.14
C VAL A 267 -8.73 28.45 5.62
N GLY A 268 -7.56 27.88 5.38
CA GLY A 268 -6.25 28.43 5.75
C GLY A 268 -5.52 27.47 6.67
N ASP A 269 -4.19 27.53 6.68
CA ASP A 269 -3.35 26.56 7.37
C ASP A 269 -3.52 26.75 8.91
N ASP A 270 -4.39 25.94 9.52
CA ASP A 270 -4.97 26.03 10.87
C ASP A 270 -4.37 24.97 11.83
N THR A 271 -4.49 25.18 13.15
CA THR A 271 -3.99 24.22 14.16
C THR A 271 -5.10 23.92 15.16
N ILE A 272 -5.60 22.68 15.26
CA ILE A 272 -6.80 22.35 16.04
C ILE A 272 -6.56 21.24 17.07
N ILE A 273 -6.81 21.52 18.36
CA ILE A 273 -6.61 20.56 19.45
C ILE A 273 -7.93 20.33 20.22
N GLY A 274 -8.38 19.08 20.41
CA GLY A 274 -9.62 18.72 21.12
C GLY A 274 -9.52 18.82 22.64
N GLN A 275 -8.45 18.23 23.20
CA GLN A 275 -8.07 18.08 24.61
C GLN A 275 -8.62 16.86 25.36
N GLY A 276 -9.93 16.61 25.31
CA GLY A 276 -10.52 15.64 26.24
C GLY A 276 -12.04 15.50 26.21
N GLY A 277 -12.56 14.78 25.23
CA GLY A 277 -14.00 14.72 25.02
C GLY A 277 -14.51 13.44 24.35
N ASN A 278 -15.17 13.66 23.21
CA ASN A 278 -15.57 12.69 22.18
C ASN A 278 -15.95 13.56 20.96
N ASP A 279 -14.95 14.28 20.46
CA ASP A 279 -15.05 15.54 19.74
C ASP A 279 -15.14 15.32 18.22
N GLU A 280 -15.62 16.31 17.48
CA GLU A 280 -15.60 16.31 16.01
C GLU A 280 -14.73 17.49 15.54
N ILE A 281 -13.46 17.23 15.26
CA ILE A 281 -12.48 18.17 14.71
C ILE A 281 -12.51 18.08 13.19
N ARG A 282 -12.53 19.23 12.52
CA ARG A 282 -12.35 19.37 11.08
C ARG A 282 -11.41 20.54 10.79
N GLY A 283 -10.45 20.33 9.91
CA GLY A 283 -9.62 21.37 9.31
C GLY A 283 -10.42 22.27 8.37
N GLY A 284 -10.13 22.21 7.07
CA GLY A 284 -10.75 23.08 6.07
C GLY A 284 -10.37 22.80 4.61
N ASP A 285 -10.23 23.87 3.83
CA ASP A 285 -9.30 23.89 2.69
C ASP A 285 -7.97 24.53 3.19
N ASN A 286 -6.79 24.05 2.78
CA ASN A 286 -5.41 24.34 3.25
C ASN A 286 -4.86 23.41 4.36
N ASN A 287 -3.53 23.49 4.60
CA ASN A 287 -2.71 22.49 5.31
C ASN A 287 -2.81 22.60 6.83
N ASP A 288 -3.51 21.68 7.48
CA ASP A 288 -3.89 21.81 8.88
C ASP A 288 -3.09 20.88 9.82
N THR A 289 -3.09 21.19 11.12
CA THR A 289 -2.44 20.37 12.17
C THR A 289 -3.42 20.07 13.29
N LEU A 290 -3.84 18.81 13.41
CA LEU A 290 -5.02 18.38 14.16
C LEU A 290 -4.66 17.35 15.25
N ASN A 291 -5.28 17.44 16.43
CA ASN A 291 -5.01 16.53 17.55
C ASN A 291 -6.25 16.33 18.43
N GLY A 292 -6.81 15.12 18.55
CA GLY A 292 -7.93 14.83 19.46
C GLY A 292 -7.52 14.91 20.93
N SER A 293 -6.42 14.23 21.25
CA SER A 293 -5.72 14.11 22.53
C SER A 293 -6.24 13.03 23.49
N ARG A 294 -7.55 12.94 23.78
CA ARG A 294 -8.11 11.99 24.77
C ARG A 294 -9.62 11.72 24.66
N GLY A 295 -9.95 10.44 24.51
CA GLY A 295 -11.32 9.94 24.48
C GLY A 295 -11.82 9.87 23.05
N ASN A 296 -12.52 8.80 22.69
CA ASN A 296 -12.97 8.49 21.31
C ASN A 296 -13.47 9.71 20.50
N ASP A 297 -12.58 10.34 19.74
CA ASP A 297 -12.76 11.58 18.99
C ASP A 297 -13.03 11.27 17.50
N THR A 298 -13.10 12.31 16.67
CA THR A 298 -13.24 12.22 15.22
C THR A 298 -12.49 13.40 14.62
N VAL A 299 -11.30 13.15 14.08
CA VAL A 299 -10.37 14.13 13.52
C VAL A 299 -10.40 14.02 11.99
N ILE A 300 -10.49 15.15 11.28
CA ILE A 300 -10.68 15.16 9.83
C ILE A 300 -9.90 16.35 9.22
N GLY A 301 -9.03 16.11 8.24
CA GLY A 301 -8.32 17.15 7.49
C GLY A 301 -9.27 18.02 6.65
N SER A 302 -9.73 17.43 5.55
CA SER A 302 -10.63 17.90 4.48
C SER A 302 -9.99 18.21 3.12
N GLN A 303 -9.16 19.24 2.95
CA GLN A 303 -8.44 19.50 1.69
C GLN A 303 -7.14 20.25 1.95
N GLY A 304 -6.04 19.53 2.17
CA GLY A 304 -4.75 20.12 2.50
C GLY A 304 -3.61 19.11 2.35
N ASN A 305 -2.49 19.36 3.01
CA ASN A 305 -1.55 18.31 3.37
C ASN A 305 -1.49 18.39 4.89
N ASP A 306 -2.28 17.55 5.55
CA ASP A 306 -2.75 17.73 6.90
C ASP A 306 -2.10 16.73 7.86
N ASN A 307 -1.59 17.21 8.99
CA ASN A 307 -1.01 16.36 10.04
C ASN A 307 -2.06 16.12 11.13
N ALA A 308 -2.57 14.89 11.28
CA ALA A 308 -3.70 14.60 12.18
C ALA A 308 -3.47 13.40 13.10
N ARG A 309 -3.59 13.62 14.43
CA ARG A 309 -3.38 12.60 15.47
C ARG A 309 -4.65 12.39 16.32
N GLY A 310 -5.04 11.14 16.55
CA GLY A 310 -6.07 10.75 17.51
C GLY A 310 -5.60 11.01 18.94
N GLY A 311 -4.91 10.01 19.52
CA GLY A 311 -4.08 10.20 20.70
C GLY A 311 -4.23 9.13 21.78
N LYS A 312 -5.45 8.91 22.31
CA LYS A 312 -5.76 7.98 23.41
C LYS A 312 -7.26 7.64 23.50
N ASP A 313 -7.58 6.36 23.71
CA ASP A 313 -8.91 5.73 23.66
C ASP A 313 -9.51 5.70 22.22
N ASP A 314 -9.99 4.52 21.76
CA ASP A 314 -10.43 4.18 20.38
C ASP A 314 -10.94 5.38 19.47
N ASP A 315 -10.11 5.90 18.58
CA ASP A 315 -10.32 7.14 17.79
C ASP A 315 -10.74 6.92 16.31
N LEU A 316 -11.14 8.00 15.62
CA LEU A 316 -11.38 8.03 14.16
C LEU A 316 -10.65 9.22 13.53
N ILE A 317 -9.78 8.98 12.55
CA ILE A 317 -9.00 9.98 11.81
C ILE A 317 -9.27 9.82 10.30
N LEU A 318 -9.43 10.92 9.56
CA LEU A 318 -9.65 10.96 8.11
C LEU A 318 -8.84 12.10 7.47
N GLY A 319 -8.16 11.87 6.34
CA GLY A 319 -7.53 12.92 5.54
C GLY A 319 -8.54 13.69 4.66
N GLU A 320 -9.11 12.99 3.67
CA GLU A 320 -10.06 13.41 2.61
C GLU A 320 -9.46 13.82 1.22
N GLU A 321 -8.75 14.95 1.03
CA GLU A 321 -8.19 15.37 -0.29
C GLU A 321 -6.79 16.06 -0.19
N GLY A 322 -5.71 15.29 -0.31
CA GLY A 322 -4.32 15.77 -0.46
C GLY A 322 -3.30 14.82 0.19
N ASN A 323 -2.08 15.26 0.54
CA ASN A 323 -1.03 14.36 1.06
C ASN A 323 -0.89 14.52 2.58
N ASP A 324 -1.50 13.62 3.34
CA ASP A 324 -1.73 13.77 4.78
C ASP A 324 -0.82 12.86 5.63
N ILE A 325 -0.54 13.26 6.88
CA ILE A 325 0.26 12.48 7.85
C ILE A 325 -0.62 12.16 9.07
N LEU A 326 -1.00 10.91 9.23
CA LEU A 326 -2.07 10.48 10.13
C LEU A 326 -1.58 9.50 11.22
N PHE A 327 -2.08 9.66 12.45
CA PHE A 327 -1.67 8.82 13.60
C PHE A 327 -2.89 8.40 14.45
N GLY A 328 -3.09 7.10 14.68
CA GLY A 328 -4.00 6.58 15.73
C GLY A 328 -3.42 6.80 17.14
N ASP A 329 -2.11 6.58 17.28
CA ASP A 329 -1.29 6.75 18.49
C ASP A 329 -1.48 5.59 19.48
N ARG A 330 -2.70 5.41 20.02
CA ARG A 330 -3.05 4.39 21.06
C ARG A 330 -4.57 4.23 21.22
N GLU A 331 -5.11 3.08 20.83
CA GLU A 331 -5.87 2.14 21.66
C GLU A 331 -6.58 1.08 20.79
N ASN A 332 -7.47 1.45 19.85
CA ASN A 332 -8.12 0.56 18.85
C ASN A 332 -8.73 1.42 17.72
N ASP A 333 -7.88 2.07 16.95
CA ASP A 333 -8.19 3.29 16.23
C ASP A 333 -8.65 3.00 14.79
N THR A 334 -9.19 4.01 14.09
CA THR A 334 -9.57 3.88 12.68
C THR A 334 -9.04 5.08 11.92
N VAL A 335 -8.15 4.85 10.95
CA VAL A 335 -7.49 5.89 10.16
C VAL A 335 -7.78 5.65 8.68
N SER A 336 -8.00 6.71 7.91
CA SER A 336 -8.13 6.64 6.46
C SER A 336 -7.53 7.91 5.85
N GLY A 337 -6.72 7.75 4.81
CA GLY A 337 -6.09 8.83 4.05
C GLY A 337 -7.12 9.61 3.23
N GLY A 338 -7.10 9.42 1.90
CA GLY A 338 -8.06 10.04 1.00
C GLY A 338 -7.68 9.93 -0.47
N ASP A 339 -7.94 10.98 -1.24
CA ASP A 339 -7.37 11.17 -2.58
C ASP A 339 -5.96 11.83 -2.41
N GLY A 340 -4.86 11.05 -2.31
CA GLY A 340 -3.57 11.54 -1.74
C GLY A 340 -2.25 10.90 -2.21
N ARG A 341 -1.20 11.11 -1.39
CA ARG A 341 -0.08 10.19 -1.08
C ARG A 341 0.16 10.44 0.41
N ASP A 342 -0.33 9.52 1.23
CA ASP A 342 -0.53 9.72 2.65
C ASP A 342 0.44 8.85 3.47
N THR A 343 0.78 9.28 4.68
CA THR A 343 1.64 8.52 5.61
C THR A 343 0.87 8.23 6.89
N ILE A 344 0.61 6.96 7.18
CA ILE A 344 -0.42 6.56 8.14
C ILE A 344 0.12 5.56 9.16
N TYR A 345 0.02 5.90 10.45
CA TYR A 345 0.45 5.06 11.57
C TYR A 345 -0.73 4.65 12.45
N GLY A 346 -0.96 3.35 12.61
CA GLY A 346 -1.95 2.81 13.56
C GLY A 346 -1.56 3.11 15.00
N GLY A 347 -0.33 2.74 15.37
CA GLY A 347 0.26 3.00 16.66
C GLY A 347 0.30 1.78 17.57
N ARG A 348 -0.81 1.45 18.27
CA ARG A 348 -0.80 0.43 19.35
C ARG A 348 -2.18 -0.17 19.66
N ASN A 349 -2.13 -1.50 19.84
CA ASN A 349 -3.25 -2.45 19.90
C ASN A 349 -4.03 -2.48 18.57
N ASN A 350 -5.27 -2.97 18.56
CA ASN A 350 -5.93 -3.49 17.37
C ASN A 350 -6.55 -2.39 16.49
N ASP A 351 -5.80 -1.90 15.52
CA ASP A 351 -6.09 -0.69 14.74
C ASP A 351 -6.61 -1.01 13.32
N SER A 352 -7.15 0.00 12.61
CA SER A 352 -7.77 -0.15 11.29
C SER A 352 -7.41 1.02 10.37
N VAL A 353 -6.36 0.89 9.58
CA VAL A 353 -5.71 1.96 8.80
C VAL A 353 -5.85 1.73 7.29
N SER A 354 -5.99 2.80 6.48
CA SER A 354 -6.23 2.71 5.03
C SER A 354 -5.64 3.92 4.29
N GLY A 355 -4.90 3.72 3.19
CA GLY A 355 -4.49 4.83 2.30
C GLY A 355 -5.68 5.45 1.53
N ASP A 356 -6.58 4.58 1.05
CA ASP A 356 -7.74 4.85 0.18
C ASP A 356 -7.39 5.10 -1.31
N ALA A 357 -6.62 6.14 -1.70
CA ALA A 357 -6.42 6.48 -3.11
C ALA A 357 -5.20 7.39 -3.42
N GLY A 358 -4.00 6.90 -3.12
CA GLY A 358 -2.73 7.47 -3.56
C GLY A 358 -1.67 6.41 -3.84
N ASP A 359 -0.41 6.86 -3.92
CA ASP A 359 0.75 5.98 -3.73
C ASP A 359 1.15 6.12 -2.25
N ASP A 360 0.51 5.37 -1.35
CA ASP A 360 0.43 5.66 0.10
C ASP A 360 1.42 4.84 0.96
N GLU A 361 1.80 5.34 2.14
CA GLU A 361 2.53 4.60 3.19
C GLU A 361 1.62 4.29 4.38
N VAL A 362 1.45 3.01 4.72
CA VAL A 362 0.44 2.59 5.71
C VAL A 362 0.99 1.53 6.67
N PHE A 363 1.16 1.90 7.94
CA PHE A 363 1.75 1.09 9.01
C PHE A 363 0.70 0.72 10.09
N GLY A 364 0.59 -0.56 10.46
CA GLY A 364 -0.22 -1.01 11.61
C GLY A 364 0.50 -0.92 12.97
N ASP A 365 1.83 -0.95 12.95
CA ASP A 365 2.76 -0.89 14.09
C ASP A 365 2.71 -2.08 15.07
N ARG A 366 1.66 -2.22 15.89
CA ARG A 366 1.64 -3.16 17.04
C ARG A 366 0.25 -3.58 17.54
N GLY A 367 -0.41 -4.56 16.91
CA GLY A 367 -1.71 -5.04 17.37
C GLY A 367 -2.14 -6.45 16.98
N ASP A 368 -3.32 -6.55 16.38
CA ASP A 368 -3.74 -7.62 15.47
C ASP A 368 -4.67 -6.87 14.49
N ASP A 369 -4.10 -6.37 13.39
CA ASP A 369 -4.53 -5.11 12.76
C ASP A 369 -5.21 -5.29 11.40
N GLY A 370 -5.78 -4.21 10.88
CA GLY A 370 -6.37 -4.15 9.53
C GLY A 370 -5.76 -2.99 8.74
N VAL A 371 -4.77 -3.31 7.91
CA VAL A 371 -3.95 -2.36 7.14
C VAL A 371 -4.30 -2.49 5.66
N PHE A 372 -4.51 -1.37 4.98
CA PHE A 372 -4.91 -1.32 3.58
C PHE A 372 -4.18 -0.17 2.87
N GLY A 373 -3.71 -0.39 1.63
CA GLY A 373 -3.34 0.68 0.71
C GLY A 373 -4.59 1.34 0.11
N GLY A 374 -4.73 1.31 -1.21
CA GLY A 374 -5.81 1.99 -1.91
C GLY A 374 -5.92 1.71 -3.42
N ASP A 375 -5.93 2.80 -4.20
CA ASP A 375 -6.06 2.88 -5.65
C ASP A 375 -4.76 3.54 -6.24
N GLY A 376 -3.57 3.01 -5.90
CA GLY A 376 -2.24 3.43 -6.43
C GLY A 376 -1.11 2.54 -5.91
N ASN A 377 0.17 2.95 -6.03
CA ASN A 377 1.33 2.11 -5.71
C ASN A 377 1.75 2.25 -4.23
N ASP A 378 1.35 1.30 -3.38
CA ASP A 378 1.38 1.47 -1.92
C ASP A 378 2.54 0.76 -1.19
N ASN A 379 2.90 1.24 0.00
CA ASN A 379 3.88 0.66 0.93
C ASN A 379 3.16 0.30 2.26
N VAL A 380 2.76 -0.97 2.41
CA VAL A 380 1.76 -1.40 3.40
C VAL A 380 2.34 -2.43 4.38
N LEU A 381 2.49 -2.06 5.66
CA LEU A 381 3.16 -2.86 6.69
C LEU A 381 2.23 -3.18 7.87
N GLY A 382 2.15 -4.47 8.26
CA GLY A 382 1.46 -4.96 9.45
C GLY A 382 2.13 -4.50 10.75
N GLY A 383 3.13 -5.24 11.22
CA GLY A 383 3.96 -4.87 12.39
C GLY A 383 4.17 -6.01 13.39
N GLU A 384 4.02 -5.74 14.70
CA GLU A 384 3.99 -6.80 15.73
C GLU A 384 2.55 -7.31 15.99
N GLY A 385 2.04 -8.28 15.23
CA GLY A 385 0.62 -8.65 15.33
C GLY A 385 0.15 -10.06 14.94
N ASN A 386 -0.99 -10.12 14.24
CA ASN A 386 -1.65 -11.28 13.60
C ASN A 386 -2.60 -10.70 12.52
N ASP A 387 -2.02 -10.07 11.51
CA ASP A 387 -2.58 -8.89 10.86
C ASP A 387 -3.32 -9.22 9.55
N PHE A 388 -4.19 -8.32 9.12
CA PHE A 388 -4.79 -8.33 7.80
C PHE A 388 -4.19 -7.17 7.02
N VAL A 389 -3.39 -7.46 6.00
CA VAL A 389 -2.67 -6.46 5.20
C VAL A 389 -3.11 -6.60 3.74
N SER A 390 -3.24 -5.49 3.03
CA SER A 390 -3.70 -5.44 1.64
C SER A 390 -3.02 -4.26 0.96
N GLY A 391 -2.40 -4.43 -0.20
CA GLY A 391 -2.03 -3.33 -1.11
C GLY A 391 -3.32 -2.68 -1.64
N GLY A 392 -3.60 -2.86 -2.92
CA GLY A 392 -4.95 -2.68 -3.42
C GLY A 392 -5.10 -2.69 -4.93
N ALA A 393 -4.38 -1.80 -5.63
CA ALA A 393 -4.52 -1.63 -7.07
C ALA A 393 -3.38 -0.84 -7.74
N GLY A 394 -2.13 -1.08 -7.34
CA GLY A 394 -0.93 -0.48 -7.94
C GLY A 394 0.13 -1.50 -8.34
N GLU A 395 1.37 -1.24 -7.94
CA GLU A 395 2.46 -2.21 -7.91
C GLU A 395 3.03 -2.09 -6.48
N ASP A 396 2.49 -2.91 -5.58
CA ASP A 396 2.45 -2.62 -4.15
C ASP A 396 3.52 -3.40 -3.36
N PHE A 397 4.06 -2.80 -2.30
CA PHE A 397 4.88 -3.47 -1.30
C PHE A 397 4.03 -3.80 -0.07
N VAL A 398 4.00 -5.07 0.34
CA VAL A 398 3.14 -5.58 1.42
C VAL A 398 3.96 -6.43 2.39
N ASN A 399 4.07 -6.05 3.66
CA ASN A 399 4.81 -6.82 4.67
C ASN A 399 3.91 -7.15 5.88
N GLY A 400 3.92 -8.41 6.33
CA GLY A 400 3.21 -8.86 7.54
C GLY A 400 3.93 -8.45 8.83
N GLY A 401 5.11 -9.04 9.06
CA GLY A 401 5.98 -8.72 10.19
C GLY A 401 6.10 -9.87 11.21
N LEU A 402 5.78 -9.61 12.48
CA LEU A 402 5.97 -10.58 13.56
C LEU A 402 4.62 -11.16 14.03
N GLY A 403 4.02 -12.04 13.24
CA GLY A 403 2.63 -12.45 13.46
C GLY A 403 2.18 -13.84 13.04
N ASN A 404 0.98 -13.91 12.47
CA ASN A 404 0.33 -15.05 11.80
C ASN A 404 -0.70 -14.43 10.84
N ASP A 405 -0.19 -13.86 9.76
CA ASP A 405 -0.76 -12.71 9.08
C ASP A 405 -1.49 -13.12 7.80
N ARG A 406 -2.14 -12.15 7.15
CA ARG A 406 -3.04 -12.42 6.04
C ARG A 406 -2.99 -11.30 5.00
N LEU A 407 -2.18 -11.53 3.98
CA LEU A 407 -1.66 -10.51 3.05
C LEU A 407 -2.34 -10.62 1.67
N PHE A 408 -2.57 -9.47 1.03
CA PHE A 408 -3.09 -9.36 -0.35
C PHE A 408 -2.27 -8.34 -1.14
N GLY A 409 -1.83 -8.69 -2.34
CA GLY A 409 -1.49 -7.69 -3.36
C GLY A 409 -2.76 -7.08 -3.97
N ASP A 410 -3.72 -7.95 -4.29
CA ASP A 410 -4.94 -7.62 -5.05
C ASP A 410 -4.52 -7.30 -6.54
N PRO A 411 -5.12 -6.38 -7.35
CA PRO A 411 -4.70 -6.21 -8.77
C PRO A 411 -3.46 -5.35 -9.08
N GLY A 412 -2.25 -5.86 -8.81
CA GLY A 412 -0.99 -5.21 -9.21
C GLY A 412 0.12 -6.13 -9.71
N ASN A 413 1.36 -5.70 -9.55
CA ASN A 413 2.59 -6.49 -9.70
C ASN A 413 3.32 -6.44 -8.34
N ASP A 414 2.86 -7.25 -7.41
CA ASP A 414 3.00 -6.92 -5.99
C ASP A 414 4.13 -7.69 -5.31
N THR A 415 4.81 -7.07 -4.35
CA THR A 415 5.91 -7.67 -3.58
C THR A 415 5.47 -7.89 -2.13
N ILE A 416 5.35 -9.16 -1.71
CA ILE A 416 4.68 -9.55 -0.47
C ILE A 416 5.61 -10.36 0.44
N PHE A 417 5.77 -9.96 1.71
CA PHE A 417 6.64 -10.60 2.71
C PHE A 417 5.87 -11.07 3.97
N GLY A 418 6.02 -12.34 4.35
CA GLY A 418 5.39 -12.98 5.52
C GLY A 418 6.17 -12.91 6.84
N GLU A 419 7.51 -12.85 6.80
CA GLU A 419 8.40 -12.63 7.96
C GLU A 419 8.36 -13.71 9.09
N GLU A 420 8.06 -13.44 10.37
CA GLU A 420 8.00 -14.50 11.43
C GLU A 420 6.55 -14.94 11.73
N GLY A 421 6.00 -15.93 11.01
CA GLY A 421 4.59 -16.30 11.19
C GLY A 421 4.12 -17.74 10.90
N ASN A 422 2.88 -17.85 10.38
CA ASN A 422 2.17 -19.05 9.88
C ASN A 422 1.08 -18.57 8.89
N ASP A 423 1.48 -18.03 7.74
CA ASP A 423 0.80 -16.88 7.13
C ASP A 423 -0.10 -17.25 5.93
N GLU A 424 -1.07 -16.39 5.60
CA GLU A 424 -2.02 -16.55 4.48
C GLU A 424 -1.83 -15.42 3.45
N ALA A 425 -0.84 -15.52 2.55
CA ALA A 425 -0.53 -14.50 1.54
C ALA A 425 -1.09 -14.83 0.14
N PHE A 426 -1.59 -13.80 -0.55
CA PHE A 426 -2.14 -13.89 -1.90
C PHE A 426 -1.64 -12.71 -2.74
N GLY A 427 -1.20 -12.95 -3.98
CA GLY A 427 -0.94 -11.91 -4.97
C GLY A 427 -2.24 -11.32 -5.49
N GLY A 428 -2.50 -11.44 -6.79
CA GLY A 428 -3.87 -11.38 -7.30
C GLY A 428 -4.04 -11.35 -8.81
N PHE A 429 -3.51 -10.33 -9.48
CA PHE A 429 -3.67 -10.14 -10.93
C PHE A 429 -2.49 -9.39 -11.58
N GLY A 430 -1.31 -10.02 -11.57
CA GLY A 430 -0.16 -9.57 -12.37
C GLY A 430 0.98 -10.59 -12.38
N ASN A 431 2.18 -10.12 -12.05
CA ASN A 431 3.35 -10.98 -11.93
C ASN A 431 3.98 -10.75 -10.54
N ASP A 432 3.44 -11.44 -9.54
CA ASP A 432 3.70 -11.10 -8.13
C ASP A 432 4.95 -11.80 -7.58
N SER A 433 5.56 -11.22 -6.54
CA SER A 433 6.73 -11.76 -5.83
C SER A 433 6.41 -11.96 -4.36
N ILE A 434 6.23 -13.22 -3.93
CA ILE A 434 5.68 -13.58 -2.62
C ILE A 434 6.69 -14.41 -1.82
N PHE A 435 7.04 -13.94 -0.63
CA PHE A 435 8.03 -14.53 0.27
C PHE A 435 7.35 -14.93 1.59
N GLY A 436 7.41 -16.22 1.95
CA GLY A 436 6.73 -16.76 3.11
C GLY A 436 7.36 -16.43 4.47
N GLY A 437 8.67 -16.20 4.51
CA GLY A 437 9.40 -16.03 5.77
C GLY A 437 9.60 -17.35 6.54
N SER A 438 9.32 -17.37 7.84
CA SER A 438 9.60 -18.52 8.72
C SER A 438 8.36 -19.02 9.46
N GLY A 439 7.62 -19.97 8.86
CA GLY A 439 6.35 -20.41 9.42
C GLY A 439 5.86 -21.82 9.09
N THR A 440 4.65 -21.89 8.53
CA THR A 440 3.95 -23.06 7.98
C THR A 440 2.79 -22.52 7.14
N ASP A 441 3.14 -22.05 5.96
CA ASP A 441 2.47 -20.91 5.33
C ASP A 441 1.57 -21.32 4.16
N LEU A 442 0.74 -20.40 3.69
CA LEU A 442 -0.22 -20.60 2.61
C LEU A 442 -0.12 -19.44 1.62
N LEU A 443 0.59 -19.67 0.53
CA LEU A 443 0.95 -18.67 -0.48
C LEU A 443 0.25 -18.98 -1.81
N SER A 444 -0.41 -18.00 -2.43
CA SER A 444 -1.11 -18.15 -3.72
C SER A 444 -0.85 -16.97 -4.65
N GLY A 445 -0.41 -17.20 -5.89
CA GLY A 445 -0.32 -16.13 -6.91
C GLY A 445 -1.68 -15.67 -7.46
N GLU A 446 -2.66 -16.57 -7.48
CA GLU A 446 -3.98 -16.45 -8.14
C GLU A 446 -3.96 -16.27 -9.67
N GLY A 447 -3.15 -15.37 -10.25
CA GLY A 447 -3.02 -15.33 -11.71
C GLY A 447 -2.19 -14.23 -12.41
N ASP A 448 -1.76 -14.65 -13.60
CA ASP A 448 -0.84 -14.06 -14.60
C ASP A 448 0.58 -14.70 -14.62
N ASN A 449 1.64 -14.31 -13.90
CA ASN A 449 2.88 -15.14 -13.80
C ASN A 449 3.76 -14.84 -12.55
N ASP A 450 3.73 -15.70 -11.54
CA ASP A 450 4.18 -15.32 -10.20
C ASP A 450 5.48 -15.99 -9.75
N THR A 451 6.21 -15.37 -8.83
CA THR A 451 7.39 -15.92 -8.16
C THR A 451 7.12 -16.08 -6.67
N ILE A 452 7.11 -17.32 -6.17
CA ILE A 452 6.75 -17.60 -4.78
C ILE A 452 7.81 -18.48 -4.10
N ASP A 453 8.32 -18.05 -2.95
CA ASP A 453 9.14 -18.88 -2.04
C ASP A 453 8.47 -19.03 -0.67
N GLY A 454 8.44 -20.27 -0.16
CA GLY A 454 7.94 -20.61 1.17
C GLY A 454 8.98 -20.50 2.30
N GLU A 455 10.26 -20.35 1.97
CA GLU A 455 11.34 -20.13 2.95
C GLU A 455 11.37 -21.15 4.13
N ASP A 456 11.40 -20.77 5.41
CA ASP A 456 11.84 -21.63 6.54
C ASP A 456 10.68 -22.41 7.23
N GLY A 457 9.75 -22.98 6.45
CA GLY A 457 8.45 -23.48 6.93
C GLY A 457 8.12 -24.98 6.78
N ASN A 458 6.86 -25.30 6.43
CA ASN A 458 6.28 -26.63 6.06
C ASN A 458 5.07 -26.44 5.09
N ASP A 459 5.28 -25.77 3.96
CA ASP A 459 4.34 -24.76 3.46
C ASP A 459 3.38 -25.27 2.38
N GLN A 460 2.41 -24.45 1.99
CA GLN A 460 1.52 -24.72 0.86
C GLN A 460 1.59 -23.56 -0.14
N VAL A 461 2.37 -23.76 -1.19
CA VAL A 461 2.65 -22.78 -2.25
C VAL A 461 1.84 -23.12 -3.50
N GLN A 462 1.17 -22.14 -4.12
CA GLN A 462 0.23 -22.36 -5.23
C GLN A 462 0.32 -21.25 -6.31
N GLY A 463 0.54 -21.61 -7.58
CA GLY A 463 0.59 -20.63 -8.69
C GLY A 463 -0.79 -20.26 -9.25
N ASP A 464 -1.71 -21.24 -9.31
CA ASP A 464 -3.07 -21.14 -9.86
C ASP A 464 -3.17 -20.92 -11.39
N ILE A 465 -2.90 -19.73 -11.93
CA ILE A 465 -3.08 -19.43 -13.36
C ILE A 465 -1.95 -18.56 -13.93
N GLY A 466 -0.77 -19.15 -14.12
CA GLY A 466 0.27 -18.48 -14.88
C GLY A 466 1.30 -19.39 -15.52
N ASN A 467 2.58 -19.07 -15.33
CA ASN A 467 3.71 -19.93 -15.62
C ASN A 467 4.68 -19.74 -14.46
N ASP A 468 4.42 -20.36 -13.33
CA ASP A 468 4.78 -19.78 -12.02
C ASP A 468 6.04 -20.41 -11.41
N CYS A 469 6.78 -19.66 -10.58
CA CYS A 469 7.90 -20.16 -9.79
C CYS A 469 7.41 -20.61 -8.42
N LEU A 470 7.65 -21.87 -8.07
CA LEU A 470 7.31 -22.41 -6.75
C LEU A 470 8.56 -22.95 -6.08
N ILE A 471 9.04 -22.22 -5.09
CA ILE A 471 10.08 -22.62 -4.15
C ILE A 471 9.40 -22.82 -2.77
N GLY A 472 9.94 -23.69 -1.93
CA GLY A 472 9.38 -23.98 -0.60
C GLY A 472 10.45 -24.05 0.50
N GLY A 473 11.56 -23.32 0.32
CA GLY A 473 12.72 -23.31 1.22
C GLY A 473 13.02 -24.57 2.06
N LEU A 474 13.17 -24.46 3.37
CA LEU A 474 13.69 -25.49 4.28
C LEU A 474 12.62 -26.30 5.04
N GLY A 475 11.58 -26.77 4.35
CA GLY A 475 10.43 -27.40 5.01
C GLY A 475 10.14 -28.87 4.73
N THR A 476 8.89 -29.14 4.36
CA THR A 476 8.32 -30.41 3.88
C THR A 476 6.98 -30.09 3.19
N ASP A 477 7.09 -29.55 1.99
CA ASP A 477 6.14 -28.53 1.54
C ASP A 477 5.13 -29.11 0.55
N THR A 478 4.13 -28.33 0.14
CA THR A 478 3.07 -28.76 -0.76
C THR A 478 2.92 -27.75 -1.88
N LEU A 479 3.70 -27.95 -2.94
CA LEU A 479 3.71 -27.09 -4.12
C LEU A 479 2.60 -27.52 -5.11
N ILE A 480 1.85 -26.55 -5.63
CA ILE A 480 0.69 -26.77 -6.49
C ILE A 480 0.82 -25.83 -7.69
N GLY A 481 0.93 -26.38 -8.90
CA GLY A 481 1.14 -25.57 -10.11
C GLY A 481 -0.12 -24.80 -10.49
N GLY A 482 -0.92 -25.37 -11.38
CA GLY A 482 -2.21 -24.79 -11.78
C GLY A 482 -2.56 -25.06 -13.23
N GLU A 483 -2.92 -24.00 -13.97
CA GLU A 483 -3.20 -24.03 -15.42
C GLU A 483 -2.07 -23.40 -16.27
N GLY A 484 -0.82 -23.83 -16.07
CA GLY A 484 0.36 -23.18 -16.69
C GLY A 484 1.46 -24.07 -17.30
N SER A 485 2.68 -23.54 -17.20
CA SER A 485 3.97 -24.17 -17.55
C SER A 485 5.01 -24.00 -16.43
N ASP A 486 4.53 -24.19 -15.22
CA ASP A 486 5.09 -23.93 -13.89
C ASP A 486 6.43 -24.62 -13.62
N THR A 487 7.23 -24.02 -12.73
CA THR A 487 8.58 -24.46 -12.35
C THR A 487 8.71 -24.64 -10.83
N PHE A 488 8.84 -25.90 -10.41
CA PHE A 488 9.01 -26.27 -9.00
C PHE A 488 10.49 -26.42 -8.64
N PHE A 489 11.01 -25.66 -7.69
CA PHE A 489 12.40 -25.80 -7.21
C PHE A 489 12.52 -26.88 -6.13
N ILE A 490 13.53 -27.76 -6.25
CA ILE A 490 13.89 -28.73 -5.21
C ILE A 490 15.41 -28.80 -5.05
N SER A 491 15.92 -28.84 -3.81
CA SER A 491 17.35 -28.94 -3.52
C SER A 491 17.68 -30.03 -2.48
N PRO A 492 18.97 -30.36 -2.27
CA PRO A 492 19.40 -31.26 -1.18
C PRO A 492 19.16 -30.71 0.23
N GLU A 493 18.89 -29.42 0.37
CA GLU A 493 18.76 -28.67 1.62
C GLU A 493 17.28 -28.71 2.09
N ASN A 494 16.33 -28.45 1.18
CA ASN A 494 14.87 -28.63 1.33
C ASN A 494 14.54 -30.10 1.70
N GLY A 495 15.28 -31.06 1.13
CA GLY A 495 14.98 -32.50 1.22
C GLY A 495 15.53 -33.25 2.44
N GLY A 496 14.67 -33.97 3.17
CA GLY A 496 14.98 -34.73 4.38
C GLY A 496 15.40 -36.20 4.21
N LEU A 497 15.62 -36.91 5.32
CA LEU A 497 16.26 -38.25 5.35
C LEU A 497 15.28 -39.43 5.30
N GLU A 498 14.01 -39.21 5.62
CA GLU A 498 12.92 -40.18 5.46
C GLU A 498 11.86 -39.64 4.49
N ILE A 499 11.13 -40.53 3.81
CA ILE A 499 10.14 -40.22 2.74
C ILE A 499 8.89 -39.43 3.18
N PHE A 500 8.88 -38.85 4.37
CA PHE A 500 7.83 -37.96 4.86
C PHE A 500 8.39 -36.58 5.24
N GLU A 501 9.67 -36.35 4.95
CA GLU A 501 10.46 -35.14 5.12
C GLU A 501 10.89 -34.74 3.69
N ALA A 502 9.91 -34.57 2.79
CA ALA A 502 10.12 -34.46 1.34
C ALA A 502 8.85 -33.93 0.65
N ASP A 503 9.05 -32.97 -0.23
CA ASP A 503 8.08 -32.01 -0.77
C ASP A 503 7.01 -32.70 -1.63
N LEU A 504 5.82 -32.13 -1.70
CA LEU A 504 4.62 -32.75 -2.23
C LEU A 504 4.07 -31.97 -3.42
N ILE A 505 4.73 -32.09 -4.57
CA ILE A 505 4.24 -31.49 -5.82
C ILE A 505 2.94 -32.20 -6.24
N ALA A 506 1.82 -31.47 -6.16
CA ALA A 506 0.49 -32.05 -6.00
C ALA A 506 -0.21 -32.50 -7.29
N ASP A 507 0.13 -31.89 -8.44
CA ASP A 507 -0.60 -32.02 -9.69
C ASP A 507 0.28 -32.22 -10.95
N PHE A 508 1.57 -31.84 -10.90
CA PHE A 508 2.63 -32.01 -11.91
C PHE A 508 2.25 -32.74 -13.23
N ASN A 509 1.93 -31.94 -14.24
CA ASN A 509 1.72 -32.29 -15.62
C ASN A 509 3.02 -32.19 -16.44
N GLY A 510 3.88 -33.20 -16.31
CA GLY A 510 5.15 -33.33 -17.05
C GLY A 510 5.08 -33.50 -18.60
N ASN A 511 4.27 -32.69 -19.27
CA ASN A 511 4.34 -32.31 -20.68
C ASN A 511 4.64 -30.79 -20.83
N THR A 512 4.19 -29.99 -19.87
CA THR A 512 4.32 -28.52 -19.76
C THR A 512 5.35 -28.18 -18.70
N ASP A 513 4.98 -28.42 -17.44
CA ASP A 513 5.65 -27.99 -16.22
C ASP A 513 6.90 -28.82 -15.88
N LEU A 514 7.74 -28.20 -15.06
CA LEU A 514 9.17 -28.45 -14.94
C LEU A 514 9.62 -28.47 -13.47
N ILE A 515 10.70 -29.19 -13.18
CA ILE A 515 11.30 -29.26 -11.83
C ILE A 515 12.74 -28.76 -11.91
N ARG A 516 13.09 -27.69 -11.18
CA ARG A 516 14.45 -27.14 -11.07
C ARG A 516 15.23 -27.82 -9.95
N LEU A 517 16.52 -28.02 -10.18
CA LEU A 517 17.42 -28.77 -9.30
C LEU A 517 18.49 -27.84 -8.70
N GLY A 518 18.29 -27.45 -7.44
CA GLY A 518 19.24 -26.65 -6.66
C GLY A 518 20.41 -27.46 -6.07
N GLY A 519 21.31 -26.78 -5.35
CA GLY A 519 22.40 -27.42 -4.58
C GLY A 519 23.32 -28.33 -5.40
N GLY A 520 23.58 -27.98 -6.67
CA GLY A 520 24.45 -28.72 -7.58
C GLY A 520 23.92 -30.10 -8.03
N LEU A 521 22.61 -30.34 -7.96
CA LEU A 521 21.98 -31.61 -8.35
C LEU A 521 21.90 -31.81 -9.87
N GLY A 522 22.57 -32.85 -10.38
CA GLY A 522 22.33 -33.34 -11.74
C GLY A 522 21.16 -34.34 -11.80
N PHE A 523 20.46 -34.41 -12.94
CA PHE A 523 19.42 -35.44 -13.17
C PHE A 523 19.94 -36.88 -12.98
N ASP A 524 21.20 -37.15 -13.32
CA ASP A 524 21.81 -38.48 -13.16
C ASP A 524 22.18 -38.83 -11.70
N ASP A 525 22.16 -37.87 -10.76
CA ASP A 525 22.23 -38.13 -9.32
C ASP A 525 20.88 -38.61 -8.76
N LEU A 526 19.76 -38.33 -9.45
CA LEU A 526 18.41 -38.64 -8.99
C LEU A 526 18.06 -40.14 -9.10
N VAL A 527 17.64 -40.72 -7.99
CA VAL A 527 17.03 -42.06 -7.94
C VAL A 527 15.51 -41.92 -7.95
N ILE A 528 14.96 -41.79 -9.15
CA ILE A 528 13.51 -41.63 -9.38
C ILE A 528 12.83 -43.01 -9.40
N PHE A 529 11.76 -43.20 -8.60
CA PHE A 529 11.03 -44.47 -8.56
C PHE A 529 9.55 -44.34 -8.14
N GLN A 530 8.72 -45.27 -8.62
CA GLN A 530 7.31 -45.36 -8.25
C GLN A 530 7.12 -45.80 -6.79
N SER A 531 6.26 -45.08 -6.08
CA SER A 531 5.79 -45.40 -4.73
C SER A 531 5.30 -46.85 -4.60
N PRO A 532 5.73 -47.59 -3.55
CA PRO A 532 5.25 -48.95 -3.27
C PRO A 532 3.86 -48.97 -2.59
N SER A 533 3.18 -47.81 -2.51
CA SER A 533 1.82 -47.70 -1.97
C SER A 533 0.81 -48.53 -2.80
N GLY A 534 -0.32 -48.86 -2.19
CA GLY A 534 -1.26 -49.83 -2.79
C GLY A 534 -2.31 -49.22 -3.72
N GLU A 535 -2.51 -47.90 -3.68
CA GLU A 535 -3.67 -47.22 -4.29
C GLU A 535 -3.31 -45.89 -4.99
N GLY A 536 -2.11 -45.34 -4.79
CA GLY A 536 -1.58 -44.18 -5.52
C GLY A 536 -0.86 -44.53 -6.83
N ARG A 537 -0.37 -43.49 -7.51
CA ARG A 537 0.42 -43.56 -8.76
C ARG A 537 1.74 -42.79 -8.62
N ASP A 538 2.16 -42.55 -7.40
CA ASP A 538 2.97 -41.41 -6.98
C ASP A 538 4.47 -41.68 -7.26
N THR A 539 5.20 -40.69 -7.79
CA THR A 539 6.65 -40.81 -8.06
C THR A 539 7.44 -40.18 -6.93
N ILE A 540 8.57 -40.79 -6.56
CA ILE A 540 9.48 -40.29 -5.53
C ILE A 540 10.81 -39.96 -6.19
N ILE A 541 11.35 -38.80 -5.86
CA ILE A 541 12.66 -38.30 -6.27
C ILE A 541 13.58 -38.35 -5.04
N GLN A 542 14.82 -38.78 -5.21
CA GLN A 542 15.78 -38.94 -4.12
C GLN A 542 17.20 -38.62 -4.63
N ASN A 543 17.99 -37.86 -3.87
CA ASN A 543 19.41 -37.66 -4.13
C ASN A 543 20.17 -38.97 -3.82
N GLY A 544 20.61 -39.65 -4.89
CA GLY A 544 21.28 -40.94 -4.80
C GLY A 544 20.43 -42.06 -4.17
N SER A 545 21.07 -43.21 -3.89
CA SER A 545 20.38 -44.38 -3.31
C SER A 545 20.42 -44.44 -1.77
N ASP A 546 21.09 -43.48 -1.14
CA ASP A 546 21.38 -43.43 0.30
C ASP A 546 21.39 -41.97 0.84
N GLY A 547 20.97 -40.96 0.04
CA GLY A 547 20.87 -39.54 0.41
C GLY A 547 19.41 -39.09 0.62
N PRO A 548 19.14 -37.77 0.73
CA PRO A 548 17.82 -37.25 1.06
C PRO A 548 16.75 -37.55 -0.01
N PHE A 549 15.50 -37.66 0.43
CA PHE A 549 14.34 -37.61 -0.44
C PHE A 549 14.07 -36.14 -0.75
N LEU A 550 13.78 -35.82 -2.01
CA LEU A 550 13.59 -34.45 -2.45
C LEU A 550 12.08 -34.20 -2.53
N ALA A 551 11.43 -34.65 -3.62
CA ALA A 551 9.99 -34.49 -3.79
C ALA A 551 9.22 -35.78 -4.15
N ILE A 552 7.91 -35.71 -3.99
CA ILE A 552 6.89 -36.72 -4.27
C ILE A 552 5.87 -36.14 -5.26
N LEU A 553 5.96 -36.53 -6.52
CA LEU A 553 5.01 -36.13 -7.56
C LEU A 553 3.72 -36.96 -7.44
N VAL A 554 2.64 -36.34 -7.00
CA VAL A 554 1.38 -37.03 -6.69
C VAL A 554 0.71 -37.54 -7.96
N GLY A 555 0.37 -38.84 -8.00
CA GLY A 555 -0.34 -39.41 -9.15
C GLY A 555 0.44 -39.56 -10.47
N VAL A 556 1.71 -39.11 -10.55
CA VAL A 556 2.53 -39.14 -11.77
C VAL A 556 3.29 -40.46 -11.93
N ASP A 557 3.12 -41.15 -13.07
CA ASP A 557 3.74 -42.44 -13.36
C ASP A 557 5.27 -42.31 -13.53
N SER A 558 6.08 -43.04 -12.76
CA SER A 558 7.55 -42.89 -12.77
C SER A 558 8.23 -43.38 -14.07
N ASN A 559 7.46 -43.67 -15.12
CA ASN A 559 7.91 -44.03 -16.46
C ASN A 559 7.58 -42.95 -17.51
N THR A 560 6.90 -41.85 -17.12
CA THR A 560 6.77 -40.63 -17.96
C THR A 560 7.84 -39.61 -17.60
N ILE A 561 8.17 -39.50 -16.30
CA ILE A 561 9.27 -38.66 -15.81
C ILE A 561 10.61 -39.05 -16.46
N ASN A 562 11.30 -38.06 -17.00
CA ASN A 562 12.59 -38.18 -17.67
C ASN A 562 13.40 -36.86 -17.57
N ALA A 563 14.62 -36.82 -18.10
CA ALA A 563 15.50 -35.64 -18.03
C ALA A 563 14.93 -34.38 -18.69
N GLY A 564 13.92 -34.49 -19.57
CA GLY A 564 13.20 -33.34 -20.13
C GLY A 564 12.02 -32.83 -19.27
N ASN A 565 11.83 -33.37 -18.06
CA ASN A 565 10.92 -32.84 -17.04
C ASN A 565 11.68 -32.10 -15.93
N PHE A 566 13.01 -32.11 -15.98
CA PHE A 566 13.85 -31.40 -15.04
C PHE A 566 14.57 -30.29 -15.79
N ILE A 567 14.40 -29.08 -15.30
CA ILE A 567 15.47 -28.11 -15.38
C ILE A 567 16.57 -28.69 -14.50
N GLY A 568 17.79 -28.82 -15.02
CA GLY A 568 18.92 -29.00 -14.13
C GLY A 568 19.16 -27.70 -13.38
N SER A 569 20.42 -27.37 -13.24
CA SER A 569 20.84 -25.98 -13.28
C SER A 569 20.88 -25.48 -14.75
N GLY A 570 19.71 -25.19 -15.37
CA GLY A 570 19.62 -24.62 -16.74
C GLY A 570 18.28 -24.70 -17.52
N GLY A 571 17.51 -23.60 -17.59
CA GLY A 571 16.44 -23.28 -18.58
C GLY A 571 14.96 -23.50 -18.19
N PHE A 572 14.03 -22.52 -18.11
CA PHE A 572 13.91 -21.16 -18.72
C PHE A 572 13.22 -20.11 -17.76
N PRO A 573 13.05 -18.80 -18.13
CA PRO A 573 12.55 -17.69 -17.26
C PRO A 573 11.03 -17.53 -17.11
N PHE A 574 10.67 -16.63 -16.18
CA PHE A 574 9.40 -15.92 -16.06
C PHE A 574 9.35 -14.68 -16.97
N PRO A 575 8.17 -14.15 -17.30
CA PRO A 575 8.01 -12.81 -17.84
C PRO A 575 7.97 -11.75 -16.72
N THR A 576 8.13 -10.50 -17.10
CA THR A 576 8.25 -9.32 -16.23
C THR A 576 7.51 -8.15 -16.91
N PRO A 577 6.73 -7.30 -16.20
CA PRO A 577 5.86 -6.32 -16.86
C PRO A 577 6.17 -4.84 -16.54
N SER A 578 7.17 -4.26 -17.22
CA SER A 578 7.12 -2.89 -17.79
C SER A 578 6.18 -1.85 -17.09
N PRO A 579 6.60 -1.19 -15.99
CA PRO A 579 5.92 -0.02 -15.45
C PRO A 579 5.80 1.07 -16.51
N THR A 580 4.59 1.64 -16.71
CA THR A 580 4.35 2.64 -17.78
C THR A 580 3.55 3.89 -17.39
N GLY A 581 3.80 4.41 -16.19
CA GLY A 581 4.01 5.84 -15.94
C GLY A 581 2.80 6.80 -15.99
N THR A 582 2.51 7.39 -14.83
CA THR A 582 1.64 8.55 -14.61
C THR A 582 2.38 9.89 -14.87
N PRO A 583 1.71 11.08 -14.92
CA PRO A 583 2.25 12.22 -15.70
C PRO A 583 2.38 13.61 -15.01
N ASP A 584 3.60 14.17 -15.00
CA ASP A 584 3.98 15.62 -14.92
C ASP A 584 2.86 16.61 -14.52
N PRO A 585 2.76 16.99 -13.22
CA PRO A 585 1.72 17.88 -12.72
C PRO A 585 1.94 19.40 -12.98
N THR A 586 2.88 19.83 -13.85
CA THR A 586 3.26 21.28 -13.96
C THR A 586 2.30 22.18 -14.79
N GLY A 587 1.00 22.18 -14.46
CA GLY A 587 -0.12 22.59 -15.33
C GLY A 587 -0.83 23.95 -15.15
N THR A 588 -0.25 24.98 -14.50
CA THR A 588 -0.95 26.21 -14.04
C THR A 588 -2.01 26.90 -14.98
N PRO A 589 -3.16 27.42 -14.47
CA PRO A 589 -4.31 27.84 -15.29
C PRO A 589 -4.35 29.31 -15.80
N ASP A 590 -4.81 29.54 -17.05
CA ASP A 590 -5.22 30.87 -17.60
C ASP A 590 -6.70 30.88 -18.10
N PRO A 591 -7.64 31.55 -17.40
CA PRO A 591 -9.07 31.45 -17.67
C PRO A 591 -9.62 32.50 -18.67
N THR A 592 -9.51 32.28 -19.99
CA THR A 592 -10.23 33.11 -21.01
C THR A 592 -10.85 32.36 -22.22
N GLY A 593 -12.06 31.82 -22.07
CA GLY A 593 -12.79 31.08 -23.14
C GLY A 593 -14.17 31.64 -23.57
N THR A 594 -15.21 31.40 -22.76
CA THR A 594 -16.67 31.67 -22.95
C THR A 594 -17.46 30.77 -23.94
N PRO A 595 -18.77 30.50 -23.69
CA PRO A 595 -19.47 29.33 -24.26
C PRO A 595 -20.70 29.62 -25.16
N ASP A 596 -21.23 28.59 -25.83
CA ASP A 596 -22.68 28.27 -25.88
C ASP A 596 -22.88 26.78 -26.35
N PRO A 597 -23.94 26.05 -25.93
CA PRO A 597 -23.97 24.57 -25.92
C PRO A 597 -24.95 23.93 -26.93
N THR A 598 -25.11 22.59 -26.89
CA THR A 598 -26.44 21.93 -26.69
C THR A 598 -26.35 20.40 -26.50
N GLY A 599 -26.98 19.85 -25.45
CA GLY A 599 -27.85 18.66 -25.58
C GLY A 599 -27.50 17.35 -24.85
N THR A 600 -27.79 17.26 -23.55
CA THR A 600 -28.08 16.01 -22.81
C THR A 600 -29.53 15.53 -23.06
N PRO A 601 -30.00 14.33 -22.61
CA PRO A 601 -29.29 13.14 -22.09
C PRO A 601 -29.72 11.77 -22.72
N ASP A 602 -28.99 10.73 -22.31
CA ASP A 602 -29.32 9.32 -21.93
C ASP A 602 -30.81 8.92 -21.59
N PRO A 603 -31.26 7.64 -21.43
CA PRO A 603 -30.67 6.28 -21.63
C PRO A 603 -31.53 5.22 -22.41
N THR A 604 -31.04 3.96 -22.41
CA THR A 604 -31.76 2.64 -22.40
C THR A 604 -32.04 1.85 -23.71
N GLY A 605 -31.82 0.52 -23.64
CA GLY A 605 -32.84 -0.48 -24.05
C GLY A 605 -32.51 -1.47 -25.19
N THR A 606 -32.63 -2.77 -24.91
CA THR A 606 -32.59 -3.93 -25.84
C THR A 606 -34.00 -4.28 -26.40
N PRO A 607 -34.22 -5.29 -27.28
CA PRO A 607 -33.55 -5.63 -28.56
C PRO A 607 -34.53 -5.98 -29.74
N ASP A 608 -34.00 -6.49 -30.87
CA ASP A 608 -34.63 -7.40 -31.87
C ASP A 608 -35.53 -6.78 -33.03
N PRO A 609 -35.80 -7.46 -34.19
CA PRO A 609 -34.91 -7.43 -35.38
C PRO A 609 -35.61 -7.36 -36.79
N THR A 610 -34.85 -7.67 -37.85
CA THR A 610 -35.21 -8.10 -39.25
C THR A 610 -35.18 -7.09 -40.44
N GLY A 611 -34.48 -7.46 -41.53
CA GLY A 611 -34.69 -6.92 -42.91
C GLY A 611 -33.50 -7.00 -43.90
N THR A 612 -33.60 -7.81 -44.97
CA THR A 612 -32.58 -8.05 -46.04
C THR A 612 -33.08 -7.55 -47.44
N PRO A 613 -32.38 -7.72 -48.61
CA PRO A 613 -30.96 -7.50 -49.01
C PRO A 613 -30.78 -6.78 -50.42
N ASP A 614 -29.57 -6.88 -51.05
CA ASP A 614 -29.29 -7.06 -52.53
C ASP A 614 -28.93 -5.84 -53.49
N PRO A 615 -28.25 -5.99 -54.69
CA PRO A 615 -26.77 -5.83 -54.84
C PRO A 615 -26.15 -5.23 -56.19
N THR A 616 -24.82 -4.92 -56.18
CA THR A 616 -23.63 -5.17 -57.12
C THR A 616 -23.53 -4.98 -58.68
N GLY A 617 -22.26 -5.05 -59.23
CA GLY A 617 -21.84 -5.50 -60.61
C GLY A 617 -20.39 -5.14 -61.15
N THR A 618 -19.61 -6.08 -61.82
CA THR A 618 -18.07 -6.14 -62.01
C THR A 618 -17.59 -6.25 -63.60
N PRO A 619 -16.71 -6.97 -64.49
CA PRO A 619 -15.53 -7.99 -64.64
C PRO A 619 -14.23 -7.73 -65.57
N GLU A 620 -13.24 -8.72 -65.84
CA GLU A 620 -11.98 -8.85 -66.77
C GLU A 620 -10.55 -9.60 -66.21
N PRO A 621 -9.39 -10.38 -66.71
CA PRO A 621 -8.71 -11.28 -67.87
C PRO A 621 -8.05 -12.76 -67.72
N THR A 622 -7.73 -13.55 -68.79
CA THR A 622 -7.18 -15.00 -68.89
C THR A 622 -5.65 -15.35 -69.18
N GLU A 623 -5.14 -16.65 -69.11
CA GLU A 623 -4.31 -17.44 -70.15
C GLU A 623 -3.71 -18.88 -69.79
N THR A 624 -3.16 -19.70 -70.76
CA THR A 624 -2.70 -21.17 -70.67
C THR A 624 -1.47 -21.55 -71.61
N PRO A 625 -1.06 -22.78 -72.17
CA PRO A 625 -1.42 -24.26 -72.13
C PRO A 625 -0.28 -25.38 -72.34
N GLU A 626 -0.62 -26.66 -72.71
CA GLU A 626 0.14 -27.78 -73.47
C GLU A 626 0.99 -28.92 -72.76
N PRO A 627 1.38 -30.11 -73.39
CA PRO A 627 0.95 -30.85 -74.63
C PRO A 627 0.97 -32.44 -74.66
N THR A 628 0.56 -33.05 -75.83
CA THR A 628 0.96 -34.38 -76.47
C THR A 628 -0.12 -35.52 -76.53
N GLU A 629 -0.27 -36.46 -77.51
CA GLU A 629 -0.18 -36.58 -79.01
C GLU A 629 -0.78 -37.96 -79.51
N THR A 630 -0.89 -38.21 -80.83
CA THR A 630 -1.26 -39.48 -81.56
C THR A 630 -2.76 -39.90 -81.56
N PRO A 631 -3.25 -40.91 -82.36
CA PRO A 631 -2.66 -41.73 -83.43
C PRO A 631 -3.53 -41.86 -84.75
N GLU A 632 -3.12 -42.74 -85.69
CA GLU A 632 -3.86 -43.16 -86.93
C GLU A 632 -4.75 -44.44 -86.72
N PRO A 633 -5.37 -45.17 -87.71
CA PRO A 633 -5.49 -44.99 -89.19
C PRO A 633 -6.81 -45.40 -89.94
N THR A 634 -7.10 -44.73 -91.08
CA THR A 634 -7.72 -45.25 -92.36
C THR A 634 -9.18 -45.79 -92.40
N GLU A 635 -10.02 -45.62 -93.45
CA GLU A 635 -9.92 -44.91 -94.77
C GLU A 635 -11.32 -44.53 -95.38
N THR A 636 -11.31 -43.70 -96.44
CA THR A 636 -12.39 -43.13 -97.32
C THR A 636 -13.41 -44.10 -97.99
N PRO A 637 -14.53 -43.66 -98.68
CA PRO A 637 -14.83 -42.35 -99.31
C PRO A 637 -16.29 -41.75 -99.26
N GLU A 638 -16.43 -40.53 -99.82
CA GLU A 638 -17.61 -39.68 -100.15
C GLU A 638 -18.74 -40.32 -101.03
N PRO A 639 -19.98 -39.74 -101.18
CA PRO A 639 -20.25 -38.30 -101.48
C PRO A 639 -21.55 -37.58 -100.97
N THR A 640 -21.39 -36.27 -100.70
CA THR A 640 -22.21 -35.07 -101.11
C THR A 640 -23.72 -35.19 -101.52
N PRO A 641 -24.57 -34.15 -101.29
CA PRO A 641 -24.96 -33.48 -100.04
C PRO A 641 -26.50 -33.35 -99.84
N GLU A 642 -26.98 -33.02 -98.63
CA GLU A 642 -28.34 -32.48 -98.38
C GLU A 642 -28.29 -31.30 -97.37
N PRO A 643 -29.41 -30.57 -97.07
CA PRO A 643 -29.33 -29.13 -96.77
C PRO A 643 -28.82 -28.79 -95.36
N THR A 644 -28.42 -27.53 -95.19
CA THR A 644 -28.12 -26.89 -93.91
C THR A 644 -29.21 -27.20 -92.86
N PRO A 645 -28.85 -27.71 -91.68
CA PRO A 645 -29.72 -27.72 -90.51
C PRO A 645 -30.23 -26.30 -90.17
N PRO A 646 -31.27 -26.17 -89.32
CA PRO A 646 -31.46 -24.91 -88.59
C PRO A 646 -30.19 -24.54 -87.81
N PRO A 647 -30.02 -23.28 -87.36
CA PRO A 647 -28.99 -22.99 -86.36
C PRO A 647 -29.12 -23.98 -85.20
N ILE A 648 -27.98 -24.47 -84.72
CA ILE A 648 -27.92 -25.21 -83.46
C ILE A 648 -28.52 -24.25 -82.40
N PRO A 649 -29.49 -24.67 -81.58
CA PRO A 649 -29.93 -23.85 -80.47
C PRO A 649 -28.73 -23.72 -79.54
N ASN A 650 -28.20 -22.50 -79.43
CA ASN A 650 -27.15 -22.16 -78.50
C ASN A 650 -27.47 -22.79 -77.15
N ARG A 651 -26.56 -23.61 -76.63
CA ARG A 651 -26.68 -24.10 -75.26
C ARG A 651 -26.39 -22.94 -74.31
N ARG A 652 -26.32 -23.23 -73.02
CA ARG A 652 -25.70 -22.31 -72.07
C ARG A 652 -24.29 -22.80 -71.84
N PRO A 653 -23.37 -21.90 -71.49
CA PRO A 653 -22.17 -22.31 -70.79
C PRO A 653 -22.55 -22.97 -69.45
N ASN A 654 -21.58 -23.59 -68.81
CA ASN A 654 -21.70 -24.29 -67.54
C ASN A 654 -20.65 -23.69 -66.62
N ALA A 655 -21.10 -22.87 -65.67
CA ALA A 655 -20.25 -22.32 -64.63
C ALA A 655 -20.09 -23.37 -63.50
N GLU A 656 -18.88 -23.57 -62.99
CA GLU A 656 -18.62 -24.42 -61.81
C GLU A 656 -18.06 -23.56 -60.67
N ASP A 657 -18.30 -23.93 -59.41
CA ASP A 657 -17.81 -23.15 -58.26
C ASP A 657 -16.27 -23.24 -58.11
N ASP A 658 -15.63 -22.16 -57.67
CA ASP A 658 -14.19 -22.03 -57.43
C ASP A 658 -13.85 -21.98 -55.92
N GLU A 659 -12.66 -22.45 -55.57
CA GLU A 659 -12.09 -22.37 -54.23
C GLU A 659 -10.64 -21.84 -54.32
N VAL A 660 -10.30 -20.84 -53.51
CA VAL A 660 -8.96 -20.23 -53.42
C VAL A 660 -8.63 -19.88 -51.96
N ALA A 661 -7.35 -19.92 -51.59
CA ALA A 661 -6.86 -19.58 -50.26
C ALA A 661 -5.74 -18.53 -50.31
N THR A 662 -5.62 -17.74 -49.24
CA THR A 662 -4.50 -16.81 -48.97
C THR A 662 -4.37 -16.60 -47.46
N SER A 663 -3.29 -15.99 -46.99
CA SER A 663 -3.15 -15.57 -45.58
C SER A 663 -3.69 -14.14 -45.38
N GLN A 664 -3.90 -13.75 -44.12
CA GLN A 664 -4.24 -12.38 -43.73
C GLN A 664 -3.29 -11.33 -44.35
N SER A 665 -3.84 -10.17 -44.72
CA SER A 665 -3.20 -9.06 -45.45
C SER A 665 -2.40 -9.42 -46.72
N LYS A 666 -2.55 -10.65 -47.26
CA LYS A 666 -1.81 -11.13 -48.43
C LYS A 666 -2.69 -11.23 -49.68
N LEU A 667 -2.26 -10.55 -50.73
CA LEU A 667 -2.90 -10.49 -52.04
C LEU A 667 -2.76 -11.79 -52.84
N VAL A 668 -3.84 -12.22 -53.50
CA VAL A 668 -3.91 -13.42 -54.36
C VAL A 668 -4.51 -13.11 -55.74
N GLU A 669 -3.96 -13.69 -56.81
CA GLU A 669 -4.49 -13.62 -58.18
C GLU A 669 -4.99 -15.00 -58.66
N PHE A 670 -6.19 -15.10 -59.24
CA PHE A 670 -6.82 -16.36 -59.68
C PHE A 670 -7.82 -16.18 -60.84
N ASN A 671 -8.00 -17.21 -61.68
CA ASN A 671 -8.81 -17.19 -62.92
C ASN A 671 -10.02 -18.13 -62.86
N VAL A 672 -11.21 -17.56 -62.65
CA VAL A 672 -12.50 -18.29 -62.56
C VAL A 672 -12.93 -18.95 -63.88
N LEU A 673 -12.22 -18.69 -64.98
CA LEU A 673 -12.49 -19.34 -66.27
C LEU A 673 -11.68 -20.63 -66.50
N ASP A 674 -10.89 -21.10 -65.52
CA ASP A 674 -10.04 -22.30 -65.66
C ASP A 674 -10.80 -23.62 -65.44
N ASN A 675 -11.88 -23.62 -64.65
CA ASN A 675 -12.77 -24.76 -64.41
C ASN A 675 -13.95 -24.83 -65.43
N ASP A 676 -14.37 -23.67 -65.94
CA ASP A 676 -15.59 -23.45 -66.73
C ASP A 676 -15.60 -24.06 -68.14
N SER A 677 -16.79 -24.24 -68.71
CA SER A 677 -16.91 -24.69 -70.12
C SER A 677 -18.17 -24.27 -70.86
N ASP A 678 -18.04 -23.97 -72.16
CA ASP A 678 -19.18 -23.93 -73.09
C ASP A 678 -19.39 -25.27 -73.83
N PRO A 679 -20.59 -25.88 -73.78
CA PRO A 679 -20.88 -27.13 -74.46
C PRO A 679 -20.86 -27.09 -76.00
N ASP A 680 -21.04 -25.93 -76.65
CA ASP A 680 -20.94 -25.74 -78.11
C ASP A 680 -19.51 -25.33 -78.56
N GLY A 681 -18.67 -24.88 -77.63
CA GLY A 681 -17.26 -24.50 -77.82
C GLY A 681 -17.05 -23.03 -78.17
N ASP A 682 -18.00 -22.16 -77.84
CA ASP A 682 -17.83 -20.70 -77.96
C ASP A 682 -16.97 -20.13 -76.80
N PRO A 683 -16.22 -19.03 -77.00
CA PRO A 683 -15.41 -18.43 -75.93
C PRO A 683 -16.28 -17.88 -74.80
N LEU A 684 -15.83 -18.10 -73.56
CA LEU A 684 -16.43 -17.52 -72.37
C LEU A 684 -15.86 -16.13 -72.09
N THR A 685 -16.71 -15.26 -71.57
CA THR A 685 -16.34 -13.98 -70.96
C THR A 685 -17.13 -13.85 -69.65
N VAL A 686 -16.49 -13.44 -68.55
CA VAL A 686 -17.24 -12.97 -67.37
C VAL A 686 -18.00 -11.70 -67.75
N THR A 687 -19.24 -11.55 -67.27
CA THR A 687 -20.16 -10.46 -67.63
C THR A 687 -20.76 -9.73 -66.45
N ASP A 688 -20.65 -10.28 -65.24
CA ASP A 688 -21.05 -9.66 -63.98
C ASP A 688 -20.34 -10.36 -62.79
N PHE A 689 -20.13 -9.64 -61.68
CA PHE A 689 -19.62 -10.20 -60.40
C PHE A 689 -20.18 -9.44 -59.18
N THR A 690 -20.25 -10.09 -58.01
CA THR A 690 -20.65 -9.45 -56.74
C THR A 690 -19.43 -8.92 -55.98
N SER A 691 -19.53 -7.74 -55.35
CA SER A 691 -18.47 -7.26 -54.46
C SER A 691 -18.39 -8.12 -53.19
N VAL A 692 -17.16 -8.35 -52.74
CA VAL A 692 -16.82 -8.82 -51.39
C VAL A 692 -17.18 -7.77 -50.32
N SER A 693 -17.09 -8.15 -49.05
CA SER A 693 -17.38 -7.28 -47.89
C SER A 693 -16.16 -7.01 -46.99
N ASN A 694 -15.13 -7.86 -47.05
CA ASN A 694 -13.95 -7.82 -46.18
C ASN A 694 -12.66 -7.81 -47.02
N GLY A 695 -12.47 -6.78 -47.85
CA GLY A 695 -11.30 -6.62 -48.73
C GLY A 695 -11.58 -5.92 -50.07
N GLU A 696 -10.54 -5.73 -50.88
CA GLU A 696 -10.64 -5.19 -52.25
C GLU A 696 -10.53 -6.32 -53.30
N LEU A 697 -11.56 -6.47 -54.14
CA LEU A 697 -11.61 -7.40 -55.28
C LEU A 697 -11.56 -6.63 -56.61
N VAL A 698 -10.53 -6.89 -57.42
CA VAL A 698 -10.22 -6.18 -58.68
C VAL A 698 -10.08 -7.17 -59.84
N GLU A 699 -10.82 -6.96 -60.93
CA GLU A 699 -10.62 -7.67 -62.21
C GLU A 699 -9.84 -6.79 -63.23
N LYS A 700 -9.03 -7.41 -64.11
CA LYS A 700 -7.81 -6.84 -64.73
C LYS A 700 -7.71 -6.73 -66.30
N SER A 701 -8.44 -7.46 -67.19
CA SER A 701 -8.67 -7.21 -68.69
C SER A 701 -9.65 -8.09 -69.60
N ASP A 702 -10.22 -9.26 -69.19
CA ASP A 702 -11.16 -10.26 -69.88
C ASP A 702 -11.69 -11.58 -69.09
N GLY A 703 -11.55 -11.82 -67.74
CA GLY A 703 -11.76 -13.07 -66.92
C GLY A 703 -10.99 -13.43 -65.57
N LEU A 704 -9.97 -12.73 -65.01
CA LEU A 704 -9.23 -13.07 -63.75
C LEU A 704 -9.09 -11.94 -62.71
N PHE A 705 -9.14 -12.36 -61.46
CA PHE A 705 -9.35 -11.55 -60.27
C PHE A 705 -8.06 -11.43 -59.46
N GLU A 706 -7.91 -10.29 -58.81
CA GLU A 706 -6.95 -9.98 -57.75
C GLU A 706 -7.78 -9.66 -56.49
N TYR A 707 -7.52 -10.34 -55.39
CA TYR A 707 -8.17 -10.09 -54.10
C TYR A 707 -7.11 -9.75 -53.05
N THR A 708 -7.39 -8.71 -52.26
CA THR A 708 -6.62 -8.35 -51.06
C THR A 708 -7.57 -8.34 -49.88
N PRO A 709 -7.35 -9.12 -48.81
CA PRO A 709 -8.13 -9.03 -47.58
C PRO A 709 -8.07 -7.61 -46.97
N ASP A 710 -9.08 -7.24 -46.18
CA ASP A 710 -8.93 -6.11 -45.25
C ASP A 710 -7.95 -6.52 -44.13
N ASP A 711 -7.20 -5.55 -43.57
CA ASP A 711 -6.19 -5.82 -42.54
C ASP A 711 -6.79 -6.50 -41.30
N GLY A 712 -6.20 -7.62 -40.87
CA GLY A 712 -6.67 -8.44 -39.75
C GLY A 712 -7.91 -9.29 -40.03
N PHE A 713 -8.43 -9.34 -41.26
CA PHE A 713 -9.55 -10.25 -41.58
C PHE A 713 -9.09 -11.70 -41.75
N VAL A 714 -9.69 -12.61 -40.98
CA VAL A 714 -9.52 -14.06 -41.06
C VAL A 714 -10.90 -14.71 -41.21
N GLY A 715 -11.01 -15.73 -42.06
CA GLY A 715 -12.24 -16.48 -42.32
C GLY A 715 -12.61 -16.59 -43.80
N THR A 716 -13.86 -16.95 -44.11
CA THR A 716 -14.30 -17.18 -45.50
C THR A 716 -15.06 -15.97 -46.07
N GLU A 717 -14.54 -15.40 -47.15
CA GLU A 717 -15.22 -14.45 -48.02
C GLU A 717 -15.79 -15.18 -49.26
N SER A 718 -16.83 -14.65 -49.90
CA SER A 718 -17.37 -15.28 -51.12
C SER A 718 -18.03 -14.29 -52.07
N PHE A 719 -17.88 -14.53 -53.37
CA PHE A 719 -18.59 -13.77 -54.39
C PHE A 719 -19.10 -14.66 -55.52
N SER A 720 -20.16 -14.22 -56.21
CA SER A 720 -20.68 -14.89 -57.40
C SER A 720 -20.28 -14.14 -58.66
N TYR A 721 -20.03 -14.88 -59.74
CA TYR A 721 -19.73 -14.35 -61.07
C TYR A 721 -20.67 -14.95 -62.12
N THR A 722 -20.77 -14.32 -63.30
CA THR A 722 -21.67 -14.77 -64.38
C THR A 722 -20.98 -14.74 -65.73
N ILE A 723 -20.79 -15.91 -66.33
CA ILE A 723 -20.19 -16.09 -67.65
C ILE A 723 -21.22 -15.99 -68.77
N SER A 724 -20.78 -15.61 -69.97
CA SER A 724 -21.56 -15.68 -71.20
C SER A 724 -20.73 -16.14 -72.39
N ASP A 725 -21.40 -16.83 -73.32
CA ASP A 725 -20.88 -17.29 -74.63
C ASP A 725 -20.96 -16.20 -75.73
N GLY A 726 -21.47 -15.01 -75.41
CA GLY A 726 -21.71 -13.90 -76.36
C GLY A 726 -22.82 -14.16 -77.41
N ASN A 727 -23.35 -15.37 -77.50
CA ASN A 727 -24.40 -15.80 -78.43
C ASN A 727 -25.80 -15.84 -77.78
N GLY A 728 -25.87 -15.78 -76.45
CA GLY A 728 -27.09 -15.55 -75.66
C GLY A 728 -27.37 -16.60 -74.59
N GLY A 729 -26.42 -17.48 -74.28
CA GLY A 729 -26.38 -18.23 -73.03
C GLY A 729 -25.58 -17.50 -71.96
N SER A 730 -25.91 -17.82 -70.71
CA SER A 730 -25.18 -17.43 -69.51
C SER A 730 -25.52 -18.40 -68.39
N ASP A 731 -24.59 -18.55 -67.46
CA ASP A 731 -24.73 -19.29 -66.19
C ASP A 731 -23.82 -18.61 -65.15
N SER A 732 -23.96 -19.00 -63.87
CA SER A 732 -23.35 -18.29 -62.73
C SER A 732 -22.88 -19.30 -61.68
N ALA A 733 -21.72 -19.04 -61.09
CA ALA A 733 -21.11 -19.83 -60.02
C ALA A 733 -20.54 -18.90 -58.94
N ASN A 734 -19.99 -19.47 -57.88
CA ASN A 734 -19.44 -18.77 -56.73
C ASN A 734 -17.95 -19.10 -56.56
N VAL A 735 -17.16 -18.10 -56.22
CA VAL A 735 -15.81 -18.25 -55.67
C VAL A 735 -15.92 -18.20 -54.15
N THR A 736 -15.34 -19.20 -53.48
CA THR A 736 -15.06 -19.15 -52.04
C THR A 736 -13.60 -18.80 -51.83
N ILE A 737 -13.33 -17.75 -51.06
CA ILE A 737 -11.99 -17.33 -50.68
C ILE A 737 -11.83 -17.65 -49.19
N THR A 738 -10.89 -18.52 -48.83
CA THR A 738 -10.48 -18.70 -47.43
C THR A 738 -9.29 -17.79 -47.16
N ILE A 739 -9.40 -16.96 -46.12
CA ILE A 739 -8.31 -16.15 -45.60
C ILE A 739 -7.90 -16.78 -44.28
N ASN A 740 -6.74 -17.44 -44.28
CA ASN A 740 -6.16 -18.07 -43.10
C ASN A 740 -5.46 -17.02 -42.22
N ARG A 741 -5.12 -17.39 -40.98
CA ARG A 741 -4.19 -16.64 -40.13
C ARG A 741 -2.77 -16.68 -40.76
N SER A 742 -1.76 -16.38 -39.98
CA SER A 742 -0.38 -16.76 -40.28
C SER A 742 0.16 -17.47 -39.04
N PRO A 743 1.05 -18.46 -39.21
CA PRO A 743 1.58 -19.20 -38.09
C PRO A 743 2.35 -18.26 -37.15
N GLU A 744 2.20 -18.53 -35.85
CA GLU A 744 2.82 -17.82 -34.75
C GLU A 744 3.85 -18.76 -34.09
N LEU A 745 5.02 -18.23 -33.76
CA LEU A 745 6.06 -18.99 -33.07
C LEU A 745 5.69 -19.01 -31.59
N VAL A 746 5.53 -20.20 -31.02
CA VAL A 746 5.21 -20.40 -29.61
C VAL A 746 6.50 -20.60 -28.82
N ASN A 747 7.31 -21.59 -29.20
CA ASN A 747 8.57 -21.92 -28.51
C ASN A 747 9.77 -21.83 -29.46
N ASN A 748 10.87 -21.28 -28.97
CA ASN A 748 12.18 -21.27 -29.64
C ASN A 748 13.34 -21.15 -28.62
N THR A 749 13.25 -21.87 -27.50
CA THR A 749 14.15 -21.76 -26.33
C THR A 749 15.56 -22.36 -26.54
N GLY A 750 15.82 -22.97 -27.70
CA GLY A 750 17.11 -23.59 -28.00
C GLY A 750 17.35 -24.89 -27.25
N ILE A 751 18.62 -25.29 -27.10
CA ILE A 751 19.08 -26.38 -26.21
C ILE A 751 20.51 -26.14 -25.71
N VAL A 752 20.84 -26.64 -24.52
CA VAL A 752 22.23 -26.83 -24.05
C VAL A 752 22.62 -28.31 -24.08
N VAL A 753 23.81 -28.64 -24.60
CA VAL A 753 24.29 -30.02 -24.80
C VAL A 753 25.78 -30.18 -24.44
N GLU A 754 26.19 -31.32 -23.89
CA GLU A 754 27.61 -31.64 -23.60
C GLU A 754 28.41 -31.91 -24.90
N ALA A 755 29.68 -31.50 -24.98
CA ALA A 755 30.57 -31.66 -26.12
C ALA A 755 30.90 -33.13 -26.40
N GLY A 756 30.67 -33.59 -27.63
CA GLY A 756 30.83 -35.02 -28.00
C GLY A 756 29.81 -35.97 -27.34
N SER A 757 28.73 -35.45 -26.76
CA SER A 757 27.66 -36.20 -26.10
C SER A 757 26.75 -36.98 -27.08
N GLY A 758 25.57 -37.38 -26.59
CA GLY A 758 24.62 -38.21 -27.31
C GLY A 758 23.85 -37.50 -28.44
N ILE A 759 22.80 -38.18 -28.91
CA ILE A 759 21.76 -37.52 -29.69
C ILE A 759 20.85 -36.81 -28.69
N ARG A 760 20.68 -35.49 -28.84
CA ARG A 760 19.65 -34.72 -28.15
C ARG A 760 18.49 -34.47 -29.11
N PHE A 761 17.27 -34.54 -28.60
CA PHE A 761 16.07 -34.29 -29.38
C PHE A 761 15.71 -32.81 -29.27
N ILE A 762 15.11 -32.29 -30.33
CA ILE A 762 14.42 -30.99 -30.30
C ILE A 762 12.94 -31.33 -30.44
N ASN A 763 12.17 -30.97 -29.43
CA ASN A 763 10.74 -31.26 -29.30
C ASN A 763 9.94 -29.95 -29.26
N SER A 764 8.63 -30.05 -29.05
CA SER A 764 7.73 -28.89 -29.11
C SER A 764 7.98 -27.91 -27.96
N ASN A 765 8.47 -28.37 -26.81
CA ASN A 765 8.93 -27.52 -25.69
C ASN A 765 10.09 -26.60 -26.11
N ASN A 766 11.01 -27.09 -26.96
CA ASN A 766 12.12 -26.26 -27.45
C ASN A 766 11.80 -25.48 -28.75
N LEU A 767 11.01 -26.05 -29.65
CA LEU A 767 10.69 -25.46 -30.96
C LEU A 767 9.25 -25.78 -31.38
N GLN A 768 8.38 -24.78 -31.31
CA GLN A 768 6.98 -24.93 -31.71
C GLN A 768 6.48 -23.69 -32.43
N ALA A 769 5.76 -23.92 -33.53
CA ALA A 769 4.89 -22.94 -34.16
C ALA A 769 3.46 -23.49 -34.12
N SER A 770 2.50 -22.60 -33.92
CA SER A 770 1.08 -22.92 -33.98
C SER A 770 0.39 -22.11 -35.06
N ASP A 771 -0.73 -22.63 -35.56
CA ASP A 771 -1.72 -21.85 -36.29
C ASP A 771 -3.09 -22.40 -35.87
N ALA A 772 -4.06 -21.51 -35.70
CA ALA A 772 -5.41 -21.87 -35.29
C ALA A 772 -6.23 -22.55 -36.41
N ASP A 773 -5.80 -22.45 -37.68
CA ASP A 773 -6.53 -23.02 -38.83
C ASP A 773 -5.76 -24.07 -39.67
N ASN A 774 -4.49 -24.35 -39.35
CA ASN A 774 -3.69 -25.42 -39.96
C ASN A 774 -3.31 -26.55 -38.97
N THR A 775 -3.02 -27.75 -39.48
CA THR A 775 -2.50 -28.87 -38.68
C THR A 775 -0.97 -28.92 -38.64
N ALA A 776 -0.40 -29.62 -37.66
CA ALA A 776 1.05 -29.70 -37.47
C ALA A 776 1.82 -30.33 -38.66
N ASP A 777 1.15 -31.12 -39.52
CA ASP A 777 1.72 -31.64 -40.77
C ASP A 777 1.67 -30.63 -41.95
N GLU A 778 0.96 -29.51 -41.79
CA GLU A 778 0.86 -28.41 -42.76
C GLU A 778 1.87 -27.28 -42.44
N LEU A 779 2.26 -27.10 -41.17
CA LEU A 779 3.30 -26.14 -40.77
C LEU A 779 4.70 -26.66 -41.12
N THR A 780 5.37 -25.99 -42.05
CA THR A 780 6.66 -26.40 -42.62
C THR A 780 7.80 -25.46 -42.23
N TYR A 781 8.82 -26.00 -41.56
CA TYR A 781 10.09 -25.35 -41.29
C TYR A 781 11.05 -25.57 -42.47
N THR A 782 11.69 -24.49 -42.93
CA THR A 782 12.74 -24.53 -43.97
C THR A 782 14.04 -23.99 -43.40
N ILE A 783 15.10 -24.80 -43.41
CA ILE A 783 16.44 -24.40 -42.95
C ILE A 783 17.03 -23.34 -43.88
N THR A 784 17.42 -22.20 -43.35
CA THR A 784 18.09 -21.09 -44.04
C THR A 784 19.60 -21.03 -43.77
N ASP A 785 20.06 -21.50 -42.61
CA ASP A 785 21.47 -21.84 -42.35
C ASP A 785 21.56 -23.03 -41.36
N ALA A 786 22.65 -23.80 -41.38
CA ALA A 786 22.74 -25.09 -40.68
C ALA A 786 23.98 -25.22 -39.78
N PRO A 787 23.94 -26.04 -38.70
CA PRO A 787 24.89 -25.91 -37.58
C PRO A 787 26.35 -26.20 -37.94
N ASP A 788 27.28 -25.41 -37.41
CA ASP A 788 28.71 -25.45 -37.75
C ASP A 788 29.53 -26.32 -36.76
N LEU A 789 29.03 -26.56 -35.54
CA LEU A 789 29.63 -27.39 -34.47
C LEU A 789 28.86 -28.69 -34.18
N GLY A 790 27.81 -28.99 -34.95
CA GLY A 790 27.10 -30.27 -34.86
C GLY A 790 26.24 -30.62 -36.08
N ASP A 791 25.37 -31.61 -35.91
CA ASP A 791 24.79 -32.35 -37.04
C ASP A 791 23.27 -32.60 -36.84
N LEU A 792 22.44 -31.61 -37.22
CA LEU A 792 20.96 -31.65 -37.15
C LEU A 792 20.33 -32.64 -38.18
N ARG A 793 19.38 -33.49 -37.75
CA ARG A 793 18.75 -34.58 -38.54
C ARG A 793 17.27 -34.79 -38.18
N ILE A 794 16.54 -35.54 -39.02
CA ILE A 794 15.18 -36.05 -38.72
C ILE A 794 15.23 -37.58 -38.60
N GLY A 795 15.26 -38.13 -37.39
CA GLY A 795 15.38 -39.57 -37.13
C GLY A 795 16.61 -40.21 -37.79
N ASP A 796 16.43 -41.40 -38.37
CA ASP A 796 17.45 -42.16 -39.13
C ASP A 796 17.95 -41.47 -40.45
N SER A 797 17.58 -40.20 -40.70
CA SER A 797 17.88 -39.48 -41.94
C SER A 797 19.31 -38.91 -42.03
N SER A 798 19.66 -38.41 -43.21
CA SER A 798 20.87 -37.60 -43.38
C SER A 798 20.72 -36.21 -42.75
N ARG A 799 21.84 -35.61 -42.32
CA ARG A 799 21.88 -34.22 -41.85
C ARG A 799 21.20 -33.23 -42.81
N LEU A 800 20.38 -32.35 -42.21
CA LEU A 800 19.73 -31.18 -42.79
C LEU A 800 20.74 -30.07 -43.13
N ARG A 801 20.36 -29.21 -44.08
CA ARG A 801 21.19 -28.18 -44.72
C ARG A 801 20.31 -27.01 -45.14
N GLU A 802 20.93 -25.87 -45.49
CA GLU A 802 20.32 -24.79 -46.28
C GLU A 802 19.41 -25.37 -47.39
N GLY A 803 18.09 -25.14 -47.28
CA GLY A 803 17.05 -25.58 -48.21
C GLY A 803 16.44 -26.97 -47.97
N ASP A 804 16.82 -27.71 -46.92
CA ASP A 804 16.09 -28.89 -46.43
C ASP A 804 14.98 -28.46 -45.44
N THR A 805 13.97 -29.32 -45.22
CA THR A 805 12.72 -28.98 -44.48
C THR A 805 12.28 -30.07 -43.48
N PHE A 806 11.53 -29.67 -42.45
CA PHE A 806 10.81 -30.53 -41.49
C PHE A 806 9.43 -29.91 -41.18
N THR A 807 8.50 -30.66 -40.57
CA THR A 807 7.18 -30.12 -40.15
C THR A 807 7.07 -29.98 -38.63
N GLN A 808 6.03 -29.30 -38.13
CA GLN A 808 5.70 -29.34 -36.70
C GLN A 808 5.39 -30.80 -36.27
N GLU A 809 4.72 -31.61 -37.10
CA GLU A 809 4.51 -33.04 -36.83
C GLU A 809 5.83 -33.82 -36.64
N ASP A 810 6.91 -33.49 -37.36
CA ASP A 810 8.24 -34.09 -37.13
C ASP A 810 8.79 -33.75 -35.72
N ILE A 811 8.49 -32.55 -35.21
CA ILE A 811 8.94 -32.10 -33.88
C ILE A 811 8.08 -32.76 -32.79
N ASP A 812 6.75 -32.72 -32.92
CA ASP A 812 5.80 -33.31 -31.96
C ASP A 812 6.02 -34.83 -31.80
N ASN A 813 6.43 -35.52 -32.88
CA ASN A 813 6.79 -36.94 -32.86
C ASN A 813 8.24 -37.20 -32.38
N ASN A 814 8.95 -36.19 -31.87
CA ASN A 814 10.33 -36.26 -31.38
C ASN A 814 11.29 -36.82 -32.45
N LEU A 815 11.15 -36.39 -33.71
CA LEU A 815 12.01 -36.83 -34.81
C LEU A 815 13.17 -35.87 -35.08
N LEU A 816 13.05 -34.58 -34.77
CA LEU A 816 14.14 -33.62 -34.91
C LEU A 816 15.24 -33.88 -33.86
N GLN A 817 16.49 -33.97 -34.32
CA GLN A 817 17.62 -34.49 -33.55
C GLN A 817 18.89 -33.70 -33.83
N PHE A 818 19.56 -33.23 -32.78
CA PHE A 818 20.91 -32.68 -32.84
C PHE A 818 21.96 -33.71 -32.38
N THR A 819 23.22 -33.46 -32.72
CA THR A 819 24.38 -34.18 -32.17
C THR A 819 25.58 -33.24 -32.24
N PRO A 820 26.18 -32.84 -31.10
CA PRO A 820 27.38 -32.00 -31.08
C PRO A 820 28.61 -32.76 -31.58
N ASP A 821 29.60 -32.04 -32.13
CA ASP A 821 30.97 -32.54 -32.30
C ASP A 821 31.76 -32.40 -30.97
N ASP A 822 33.01 -32.90 -30.95
CA ASP A 822 33.96 -32.80 -29.82
C ASP A 822 34.47 -31.34 -29.59
N THR A 823 33.61 -30.31 -29.52
CA THR A 823 34.01 -28.89 -29.37
C THR A 823 32.92 -28.03 -28.73
N ALA A 824 33.16 -27.54 -27.51
CA ALA A 824 32.34 -26.55 -26.82
C ALA A 824 32.29 -25.18 -27.50
N GLY A 825 31.26 -24.40 -27.19
CA GLY A 825 30.93 -23.08 -27.76
C GLY A 825 29.60 -23.06 -28.53
N ASN A 826 29.09 -21.86 -28.82
CA ASN A 826 27.74 -21.65 -29.33
C ASN A 826 27.62 -22.08 -30.80
N ASP A 827 26.56 -22.82 -31.11
CA ASP A 827 26.12 -23.22 -32.46
C ASP A 827 24.66 -22.79 -32.68
N SER A 828 24.17 -22.85 -33.91
CA SER A 828 22.74 -22.56 -34.20
C SER A 828 22.31 -23.11 -35.55
N PHE A 829 20.99 -23.15 -35.80
CA PHE A 829 20.48 -23.19 -37.17
C PHE A 829 19.42 -22.12 -37.39
N SER A 830 19.43 -21.53 -38.58
CA SER A 830 18.41 -20.57 -38.98
C SER A 830 17.33 -21.25 -39.80
N TYR A 831 16.08 -20.81 -39.65
CA TYR A 831 14.91 -21.38 -40.31
C TYR A 831 13.84 -20.32 -40.61
N THR A 832 12.88 -20.66 -41.48
CA THR A 832 11.61 -19.94 -41.66
C THR A 832 10.46 -20.93 -41.56
N VAL A 833 9.36 -20.57 -40.90
CA VAL A 833 8.13 -21.39 -40.87
C VAL A 833 7.14 -20.87 -41.92
N SER A 834 6.44 -21.76 -42.60
CA SER A 834 5.37 -21.43 -43.55
C SER A 834 4.25 -22.45 -43.53
N ASP A 835 3.00 -22.00 -43.62
CA ASP A 835 1.82 -22.83 -43.83
C ASP A 835 1.52 -23.10 -45.32
N VAL A 836 0.38 -23.76 -45.59
CA VAL A 836 -0.07 -24.16 -46.94
C VAL A 836 -0.87 -23.09 -47.71
N ALA A 837 -1.43 -22.07 -47.06
CA ALA A 837 -1.96 -20.86 -47.68
C ALA A 837 -0.83 -19.83 -47.98
N GLY A 838 0.33 -20.04 -47.36
CA GLY A 838 1.57 -19.31 -47.52
C GLY A 838 1.66 -18.04 -46.67
N GLY A 839 1.03 -18.01 -45.50
CA GLY A 839 1.57 -17.20 -44.41
C GLY A 839 2.99 -17.66 -44.08
N GLN A 840 3.77 -16.80 -43.43
CA GLN A 840 5.19 -17.07 -43.22
C GLN A 840 5.74 -16.30 -42.03
N ILE A 841 6.39 -17.02 -41.11
CA ILE A 841 7.25 -16.43 -40.11
C ILE A 841 8.57 -15.98 -40.81
N PRO A 842 9.14 -14.81 -40.46
CA PRO A 842 10.48 -14.40 -40.89
C PRO A 842 11.59 -15.42 -40.56
N ALA A 843 12.82 -15.10 -40.99
CA ALA A 843 13.96 -15.97 -40.73
C ALA A 843 14.46 -15.80 -39.29
N ASN A 844 14.26 -16.84 -38.48
CA ASN A 844 14.65 -16.92 -37.07
C ASN A 844 15.83 -17.88 -36.90
N SER A 845 16.38 -17.95 -35.68
CA SER A 845 17.47 -18.86 -35.30
C SER A 845 17.12 -19.65 -34.05
N PHE A 846 17.42 -20.94 -34.08
CA PHE A 846 17.40 -21.84 -32.93
C PHE A 846 18.82 -21.93 -32.36
N SER A 847 19.00 -21.53 -31.10
CA SER A 847 20.28 -21.52 -30.38
C SER A 847 20.67 -22.91 -29.87
N ILE A 848 21.97 -23.18 -29.83
CA ILE A 848 22.55 -24.44 -29.31
C ILE A 848 23.82 -24.12 -28.51
N GLY A 849 23.74 -24.18 -27.18
CA GLY A 849 24.90 -24.12 -26.31
C GLY A 849 25.62 -25.48 -26.29
N ILE A 850 26.95 -25.50 -26.42
CA ILE A 850 27.76 -26.72 -26.26
C ILE A 850 28.77 -26.52 -25.11
N VAL A 851 28.65 -27.29 -24.03
CA VAL A 851 29.47 -27.21 -22.80
C VAL A 851 30.48 -28.38 -22.71
N ASP A 852 31.61 -28.25 -22.01
CA ASP A 852 32.77 -29.18 -22.17
C ASP A 852 32.73 -30.46 -21.30
N ASP A 853 32.05 -30.47 -20.14
CA ASP A 853 31.80 -31.63 -19.26
C ASP A 853 30.57 -31.35 -18.35
N THR A 854 29.82 -32.37 -17.94
CA THR A 854 28.73 -32.25 -16.94
C THR A 854 28.72 -33.40 -15.90
N GLU A 855 29.75 -34.24 -15.83
CA GLU A 855 29.84 -35.39 -14.90
C GLU A 855 30.90 -35.19 -13.79
N ILE A 856 31.70 -34.12 -13.80
CA ILE A 856 32.83 -33.95 -12.87
C ILE A 856 33.03 -32.49 -12.41
N LEU A 857 32.77 -32.25 -11.11
CA LEU A 857 33.21 -31.07 -10.34
C LEU A 857 34.64 -30.61 -10.70
N THR A 858 34.75 -29.49 -11.42
CA THR A 858 35.98 -28.71 -11.57
C THR A 858 35.68 -27.23 -11.42
N ASN A 859 36.13 -26.66 -10.29
CA ASN A 859 36.07 -25.24 -9.96
C ASN A 859 37.01 -24.42 -10.89
N GLU A 860 36.66 -24.25 -12.16
CA GLU A 860 37.37 -23.42 -13.13
C GLU A 860 36.40 -22.44 -13.79
N ALA A 861 36.46 -21.18 -13.34
CA ALA A 861 35.60 -20.07 -13.75
C ALA A 861 35.29 -19.99 -15.26
N ASP A 862 34.00 -19.93 -15.58
CA ASP A 862 33.47 -19.83 -16.94
C ASP A 862 33.18 -18.38 -17.35
N ASN A 863 33.07 -18.15 -18.67
CA ASN A 863 32.83 -16.84 -19.27
C ASN A 863 31.77 -17.01 -20.36
N PHE A 864 30.51 -16.76 -20.02
CA PHE A 864 29.35 -16.94 -20.88
C PHE A 864 28.92 -15.63 -21.55
N THR A 865 28.26 -15.74 -22.71
CA THR A 865 27.53 -14.63 -23.33
C THR A 865 26.33 -15.21 -24.06
N GLY A 866 25.14 -14.67 -23.78
CA GLY A 866 23.86 -15.13 -24.27
C GLY A 866 23.55 -14.71 -25.70
N THR A 867 22.28 -14.39 -25.94
CA THR A 867 21.74 -14.04 -27.26
C THR A 867 20.73 -12.90 -27.15
N ALA A 868 20.52 -12.15 -28.23
CA ALA A 868 19.59 -11.01 -28.26
C ALA A 868 18.11 -11.43 -28.40
N LEU A 869 17.65 -12.27 -27.46
CA LEU A 869 16.34 -12.86 -27.21
C LEU A 869 16.34 -13.28 -25.74
N SER A 870 15.20 -13.55 -25.09
CA SER A 870 15.19 -14.10 -23.73
C SER A 870 15.96 -15.42 -23.60
N ASN A 871 16.85 -15.50 -22.62
CA ASN A 871 17.75 -16.60 -22.27
C ASN A 871 17.46 -17.05 -20.82
N ASN A 872 17.96 -18.22 -20.46
CA ASN A 872 18.17 -18.60 -19.07
C ASN A 872 19.55 -19.25 -18.97
N ILE A 873 20.36 -18.76 -18.04
CA ILE A 873 21.80 -19.01 -17.99
C ILE A 873 22.18 -19.33 -16.54
N LEU A 874 23.01 -20.35 -16.34
CA LEU A 874 23.50 -20.73 -15.02
C LEU A 874 25.02 -20.97 -15.02
N GLY A 875 25.73 -20.41 -14.04
CA GLY A 875 27.20 -20.49 -13.87
C GLY A 875 27.68 -21.77 -13.17
N LEU A 876 26.96 -22.14 -12.10
CA LEU A 876 27.06 -23.34 -11.27
C LEU A 876 27.93 -23.20 -10.02
N ALA A 877 29.25 -23.36 -10.14
CA ALA A 877 30.17 -23.40 -8.99
C ALA A 877 31.57 -22.97 -9.42
N GLY A 878 31.85 -21.67 -9.31
CA GLY A 878 32.82 -20.98 -10.16
C GLY A 878 33.52 -19.77 -9.53
N ASP A 879 33.82 -18.80 -10.40
CA ASP A 879 34.10 -17.37 -10.13
C ASP A 879 33.68 -16.67 -11.45
N ASP A 880 32.41 -16.82 -11.82
CA ASP A 880 31.92 -16.84 -13.19
C ASP A 880 31.58 -15.45 -13.74
N SER A 881 31.38 -15.35 -15.06
CA SER A 881 31.00 -14.09 -15.70
C SER A 881 30.02 -14.33 -16.82
N ILE A 882 28.82 -13.75 -16.70
CA ILE A 882 27.66 -14.04 -17.55
C ILE A 882 27.06 -12.73 -18.05
N ASP A 883 26.83 -12.65 -19.36
CA ASP A 883 26.41 -11.45 -20.10
C ASP A 883 25.21 -11.84 -20.98
N GLY A 884 23.99 -11.50 -20.54
CA GLY A 884 22.71 -11.93 -21.14
C GLY A 884 22.55 -11.44 -22.58
N LEU A 885 22.21 -10.16 -22.71
CA LEU A 885 22.58 -9.18 -23.75
C LEU A 885 21.41 -8.24 -24.09
N SER A 886 20.20 -8.77 -24.22
CA SER A 886 18.97 -7.99 -24.47
C SER A 886 17.72 -8.87 -24.64
N SER A 887 16.57 -8.39 -24.15
CA SER A 887 15.32 -9.07 -23.80
C SER A 887 15.46 -9.87 -22.51
N SER A 888 14.43 -9.80 -21.65
CA SER A 888 14.28 -10.48 -20.35
C SER A 888 15.01 -11.83 -20.26
N ASP A 889 16.12 -11.85 -19.54
CA ASP A 889 17.06 -12.95 -19.35
C ASP A 889 17.07 -13.37 -17.87
N TYR A 890 17.02 -14.68 -17.60
CA TYR A 890 17.24 -15.23 -16.26
C TYR A 890 18.69 -15.65 -16.07
N ILE A 891 19.34 -15.22 -14.99
CA ILE A 891 20.77 -15.48 -14.74
C ILE A 891 21.01 -15.89 -13.27
N ASP A 892 21.49 -17.11 -13.04
CA ASP A 892 21.88 -17.61 -11.71
C ASP A 892 23.39 -17.95 -11.70
N GLY A 893 24.12 -17.35 -10.75
CA GLY A 893 25.56 -17.58 -10.54
C GLY A 893 25.82 -18.94 -9.91
N GLY A 894 25.65 -19.03 -8.58
CA GLY A 894 25.65 -20.28 -7.82
C GLY A 894 26.61 -20.28 -6.61
N GLU A 895 27.46 -21.31 -6.49
CA GLU A 895 28.58 -21.30 -5.52
C GLU A 895 29.74 -20.45 -6.10
N GLY A 896 29.68 -19.12 -5.96
CA GLY A 896 30.40 -18.19 -6.83
C GLY A 896 31.31 -17.12 -6.18
N ASN A 897 31.90 -16.27 -7.03
CA ASN A 897 32.27 -14.88 -6.77
C ASN A 897 32.03 -14.18 -8.12
N ASP A 898 30.77 -14.17 -8.52
CA ASP A 898 30.33 -14.16 -9.90
C ASP A 898 30.00 -12.75 -10.39
N SER A 899 29.87 -12.60 -11.70
CA SER A 899 29.72 -11.31 -12.36
C SER A 899 28.65 -11.38 -13.43
N LEU A 900 27.42 -11.06 -13.05
CA LEU A 900 26.21 -11.21 -13.83
C LEU A 900 25.79 -9.86 -14.44
N PHE A 901 25.32 -9.88 -15.68
CA PHE A 901 24.86 -8.71 -16.42
C PHE A 901 23.66 -9.09 -17.29
N GLY A 902 22.48 -8.53 -17.02
CA GLY A 902 21.29 -8.68 -17.88
C GLY A 902 21.44 -7.87 -19.18
N ASN A 903 21.62 -6.56 -18.99
CA ASN A 903 21.87 -5.45 -19.92
C ASN A 903 20.63 -4.67 -20.41
N SER A 904 19.50 -5.29 -20.79
CA SER A 904 18.43 -4.55 -21.50
C SER A 904 17.13 -5.35 -21.67
N GLY A 905 16.02 -4.81 -21.20
CA GLY A 905 14.78 -5.55 -21.02
C GLY A 905 14.77 -6.23 -19.66
N ASP A 906 13.57 -6.56 -19.23
CA ASP A 906 13.20 -6.75 -17.83
C ASP A 906 13.78 -8.10 -17.31
N ASP A 907 14.99 -8.07 -16.72
CA ASP A 907 15.91 -9.20 -16.47
C ASP A 907 15.80 -9.74 -15.00
N CYS A 908 16.28 -10.97 -14.73
CA CYS A 908 16.13 -11.61 -13.40
C CYS A 908 17.41 -12.34 -12.96
N LEU A 909 18.10 -11.85 -11.91
CA LEU A 909 19.48 -12.19 -11.55
C LEU A 909 19.63 -12.71 -10.11
N PHE A 910 20.43 -13.76 -9.89
CA PHE A 910 20.70 -14.37 -8.57
C PHE A 910 22.21 -14.65 -8.37
N GLY A 911 22.82 -14.11 -7.30
CA GLY A 911 24.21 -14.42 -6.91
C GLY A 911 24.33 -15.77 -6.19
N ALA A 912 23.41 -16.01 -5.26
CA ALA A 912 23.25 -17.17 -4.39
C ALA A 912 24.28 -17.32 -3.25
N SER A 913 25.60 -17.34 -3.50
CA SER A 913 26.57 -17.42 -2.39
C SER A 913 28.05 -17.07 -2.70
N GLN A 914 28.49 -15.87 -2.31
CA GLN A 914 29.60 -15.59 -1.39
C GLN A 914 30.01 -14.10 -1.37
N GLN A 915 30.24 -13.52 -2.56
CA GLN A 915 30.71 -12.13 -2.83
C GLN A 915 30.54 -11.82 -4.32
N ASP A 916 29.30 -11.59 -4.72
CA ASP A 916 28.87 -11.57 -6.11
C ASP A 916 28.71 -10.14 -6.65
N THR A 917 28.57 -9.98 -7.97
CA THR A 917 28.42 -8.67 -8.61
C THR A 917 27.40 -8.74 -9.74
N LEU A 918 26.20 -8.29 -9.42
CA LEU A 918 25.03 -8.29 -10.29
C LEU A 918 24.87 -6.92 -10.97
N ARG A 919 24.10 -6.90 -12.06
CA ARG A 919 23.70 -5.71 -12.80
C ARG A 919 22.51 -6.05 -13.70
N GLY A 920 21.39 -5.36 -13.50
CA GLY A 920 20.27 -5.35 -14.43
C GLY A 920 20.65 -4.68 -15.76
N GLY A 921 20.08 -3.52 -16.08
CA GLY A 921 20.47 -2.68 -17.19
C GLY A 921 19.42 -1.64 -17.60
N ASP A 922 19.08 -1.62 -18.89
CA ASP A 922 17.96 -0.83 -19.42
C ASP A 922 16.65 -1.68 -19.31
N GLY A 923 16.08 -1.90 -18.12
CA GLY A 923 14.96 -2.83 -17.87
C GLY A 923 14.22 -2.56 -16.55
N SER A 924 13.21 -3.37 -16.21
CA SER A 924 12.68 -3.48 -14.84
C SER A 924 13.06 -4.84 -14.29
N ASP A 925 14.09 -4.87 -13.46
CA ASP A 925 14.92 -6.04 -13.24
C ASP A 925 14.87 -6.51 -11.78
N SER A 926 14.75 -7.82 -11.55
CA SER A 926 14.80 -8.43 -10.20
C SER A 926 16.21 -8.95 -9.90
N VAL A 927 16.81 -8.56 -8.78
CA VAL A 927 18.25 -8.74 -8.53
C VAL A 927 18.50 -9.18 -7.08
N PHE A 928 18.87 -10.45 -6.88
CA PHE A 928 19.02 -11.09 -5.57
C PHE A 928 20.49 -11.46 -5.27
N GLY A 929 21.03 -10.99 -4.15
CA GLY A 929 22.40 -11.27 -3.70
C GLY A 929 22.58 -12.72 -3.24
N GLY A 930 21.98 -13.06 -2.11
CA GLY A 930 22.07 -14.34 -1.41
C GLY A 930 23.00 -14.31 -0.19
N ASP A 931 23.66 -15.44 0.06
CA ASP A 931 24.52 -15.69 1.23
C ASP A 931 25.90 -14.99 1.01
N GLY A 932 25.94 -13.67 1.16
CA GLY A 932 26.81 -12.76 0.41
C GLY A 932 27.61 -11.72 1.21
N ASN A 933 28.23 -10.78 0.48
CA ASN A 933 28.70 -9.43 0.84
C ASN A 933 28.89 -8.75 -0.54
N ASP A 934 27.78 -8.53 -1.22
CA ASP A 934 27.68 -8.52 -2.67
C ASP A 934 27.58 -7.09 -3.21
N ARG A 935 27.46 -7.00 -4.54
CA ARG A 935 27.22 -5.74 -5.22
C ARG A 935 26.12 -5.87 -6.24
N LEU A 936 24.99 -5.23 -5.95
CA LEU A 936 23.87 -5.11 -6.86
C LEU A 936 23.94 -3.78 -7.63
N SER A 937 23.06 -3.65 -8.62
CA SER A 937 22.92 -2.49 -9.50
C SER A 937 21.69 -2.72 -10.38
N GLY A 938 20.66 -1.90 -10.28
CA GLY A 938 19.58 -1.87 -11.28
C GLY A 938 20.11 -1.30 -12.61
N GLU A 939 20.32 0.02 -12.60
CA GLU A 939 20.77 0.94 -13.66
C GLU A 939 19.68 1.85 -14.27
N ALA A 940 18.58 1.34 -14.85
CA ALA A 940 17.62 2.20 -15.57
C ALA A 940 16.24 1.56 -15.90
N GLY A 941 15.33 1.65 -14.92
CA GLY A 941 13.90 1.36 -14.94
C GLY A 941 13.46 1.21 -13.48
N ASN A 942 12.30 0.60 -13.20
CA ASN A 942 11.91 0.32 -11.81
C ASN A 942 12.41 -1.09 -11.46
N ASP A 943 13.45 -1.17 -10.64
CA ASP A 943 14.19 -2.39 -10.32
C ASP A 943 13.89 -2.88 -8.88
N SER A 944 13.94 -4.19 -8.66
CA SER A 944 13.77 -4.83 -7.35
C SER A 944 15.07 -5.49 -6.91
N LEU A 945 15.65 -5.06 -5.79
CA LEU A 945 16.96 -5.51 -5.30
C LEU A 945 16.87 -6.07 -3.87
N SER A 946 17.37 -7.28 -3.63
CA SER A 946 17.60 -7.80 -2.26
C SER A 946 19.06 -8.17 -2.02
N GLY A 947 19.65 -7.67 -0.93
CA GLY A 947 20.98 -8.06 -0.46
C GLY A 947 21.03 -9.39 0.31
N ASP A 948 19.88 -9.81 0.85
CA ASP A 948 19.68 -11.03 1.65
C ASP A 948 20.55 -11.10 2.93
N ALA A 949 21.71 -11.79 2.92
CA ALA A 949 22.46 -12.05 4.16
C ALA A 949 23.96 -11.75 4.02
N GLY A 950 24.39 -10.53 4.40
CA GLY A 950 25.76 -10.10 4.18
C GLY A 950 26.20 -8.79 4.84
N ASN A 951 26.81 -7.90 4.05
CA ASN A 951 27.24 -6.51 4.31
C ASN A 951 27.28 -5.80 2.92
N ASP A 952 26.12 -5.45 2.38
CA ASP A 952 25.85 -5.43 0.95
C ASP A 952 25.94 -4.04 0.32
N ASN A 953 26.03 -3.98 -1.01
CA ASN A 953 26.24 -2.72 -1.76
C ASN A 953 25.24 -2.62 -2.90
N LEU A 954 24.01 -2.25 -2.57
CA LEU A 954 22.93 -2.00 -3.51
C LEU A 954 23.16 -0.68 -4.27
N LEU A 955 22.42 -0.52 -5.36
CA LEU A 955 22.31 0.70 -6.17
C LEU A 955 21.09 0.50 -7.06
N GLY A 956 20.08 1.36 -6.94
CA GLY A 956 18.98 1.46 -7.88
C GLY A 956 19.43 1.97 -9.26
N GLY A 957 18.84 3.06 -9.74
CA GLY A 957 19.20 3.63 -11.04
C GLY A 957 18.60 5.00 -11.38
N ASP A 958 18.21 5.12 -12.65
CA ASP A 958 17.29 6.15 -13.16
C ASP A 958 15.86 5.52 -13.15
N GLY A 959 15.11 5.60 -12.04
CA GLY A 959 13.79 4.95 -11.89
C GLY A 959 13.24 4.96 -10.45
N SER A 960 12.10 4.29 -10.21
CA SER A 960 11.52 4.11 -8.87
C SER A 960 11.75 2.67 -8.41
N ASP A 961 12.71 2.47 -7.52
CA ASP A 961 13.27 1.16 -7.19
C ASP A 961 12.80 0.65 -5.81
N SER A 962 12.66 -0.67 -5.69
CA SER A 962 12.37 -1.36 -4.43
C SER A 962 13.63 -2.07 -3.93
N MET A 963 14.11 -1.74 -2.73
CA MET A 963 15.43 -2.18 -2.27
C MET A 963 15.46 -2.65 -0.81
N THR A 964 15.87 -3.89 -0.59
CA THR A 964 16.04 -4.51 0.75
C THR A 964 17.51 -4.81 1.03
N GLY A 965 18.04 -4.35 2.17
CA GLY A 965 19.37 -4.69 2.69
C GLY A 965 19.44 -6.15 3.16
N GLY A 966 18.86 -6.44 4.33
CA GLY A 966 18.66 -7.80 4.85
C GLY A 966 19.29 -8.04 6.24
N GLU A 967 19.97 -9.17 6.46
CA GLU A 967 20.88 -9.36 7.62
C GLU A 967 22.23 -8.69 7.30
N GLY A 968 22.45 -7.47 7.78
CA GLY A 968 23.37 -6.54 7.11
C GLY A 968 24.31 -5.69 7.96
N ASN A 969 25.12 -4.88 7.27
CA ASN A 969 25.72 -3.59 7.66
C ASN A 969 25.91 -2.81 6.34
N ASP A 970 24.80 -2.45 5.71
CA ASP A 970 24.68 -2.37 4.25
C ASP A 970 24.85 -0.94 3.72
N SER A 971 25.01 -0.83 2.41
CA SER A 971 25.19 0.44 1.72
C SER A 971 24.24 0.51 0.53
N ILE A 972 23.08 1.12 0.76
CA ILE A 972 22.03 1.31 -0.24
C ILE A 972 22.15 2.71 -0.84
N LEU A 973 21.83 2.82 -2.13
CA LEU A 973 21.73 4.07 -2.88
C LEU A 973 20.57 3.93 -3.86
N GLY A 974 19.58 4.82 -3.81
CA GLY A 974 18.54 4.98 -4.84
C GLY A 974 19.11 5.55 -6.13
N ALA A 975 18.51 6.61 -6.68
CA ALA A 975 19.27 7.84 -6.97
C ALA A 975 18.49 9.01 -7.61
N ASP A 976 17.68 8.74 -8.65
CA ASP A 976 16.94 9.71 -9.48
C ASP A 976 15.52 9.11 -9.73
N GLY A 977 14.61 9.26 -8.76
CA GLY A 977 13.20 8.78 -8.77
C GLY A 977 12.62 8.59 -7.36
N ASP A 978 11.32 8.28 -7.25
CA ASP A 978 10.67 7.99 -5.95
C ASP A 978 11.02 6.53 -5.54
N ASP A 979 11.98 6.31 -4.63
CA ASP A 979 12.47 4.97 -4.23
C ASP A 979 11.86 4.45 -2.92
N ASN A 980 11.66 3.12 -2.78
CA ASN A 980 11.24 2.45 -1.53
C ASN A 980 12.40 1.58 -0.98
N ILE A 981 12.86 1.89 0.24
CA ILE A 981 14.12 1.36 0.78
C ILE A 981 13.97 0.81 2.20
N ALA A 982 14.31 -0.46 2.40
CA ALA A 982 14.42 -1.11 3.69
C ALA A 982 15.87 -1.53 4.00
N GLY A 983 16.46 -1.07 5.11
CA GLY A 983 17.76 -1.56 5.59
C GLY A 983 17.66 -2.94 6.25
N ASN A 984 16.62 -3.11 7.08
CA ASN A 984 16.34 -4.27 7.93
C ASN A 984 17.32 -4.44 9.11
N ALA A 985 18.12 -5.51 9.17
CA ALA A 985 18.76 -5.96 10.41
C ALA A 985 20.27 -5.66 10.41
N GLY A 986 20.65 -4.38 10.56
CA GLY A 986 22.04 -3.97 10.35
C GLY A 986 22.55 -2.80 11.18
N ASN A 987 23.45 -2.01 10.57
CA ASN A 987 24.09 -0.77 11.06
C ASN A 987 24.39 0.05 9.79
N ASP A 988 23.33 0.46 9.13
CA ASP A 988 23.29 0.58 7.68
C ASP A 988 23.59 2.01 7.21
N THR A 989 23.82 2.16 5.92
CA THR A 989 24.15 3.45 5.30
C THR A 989 23.30 3.60 4.04
N ILE A 990 22.10 4.14 4.26
CA ILE A 990 21.14 4.45 3.21
C ILE A 990 21.43 5.87 2.72
N ARG A 991 21.42 6.02 1.39
CA ARG A 991 21.02 7.26 0.76
C ARG A 991 19.87 6.90 -0.16
N SER A 992 18.76 7.62 -0.14
CA SER A 992 17.75 7.44 -1.18
C SER A 992 18.20 8.18 -2.45
N GLY A 993 17.67 9.35 -2.79
CA GLY A 993 18.13 10.05 -3.99
C GLY A 993 17.75 11.51 -4.10
N ALA A 994 16.67 11.72 -4.85
CA ALA A 994 16.03 12.96 -5.25
C ALA A 994 14.79 12.60 -6.09
N ASP A 995 13.75 13.47 -6.05
CA ASP A 995 12.34 13.04 -6.11
C ASP A 995 11.95 12.39 -4.73
N ASN A 996 10.74 11.87 -4.50
CA ASN A 996 10.19 11.71 -3.13
C ASN A 996 10.35 10.27 -2.61
N ASP A 997 11.24 10.06 -1.62
CA ASP A 997 11.64 8.72 -1.20
C ASP A 997 10.94 8.20 0.07
N SER A 998 10.77 6.88 0.15
CA SER A 998 10.27 6.13 1.30
C SER A 998 11.40 5.28 1.91
N VAL A 999 11.77 5.53 3.18
CA VAL A 999 12.93 4.88 3.81
C VAL A 999 12.62 4.32 5.19
N THR A 1000 12.79 3.00 5.34
CA THR A 1000 12.87 2.30 6.63
C THR A 1000 14.32 1.89 6.92
N GLY A 1001 14.88 2.36 8.04
CA GLY A 1001 16.19 1.95 8.55
C GLY A 1001 16.16 0.50 9.05
N GLY A 1002 15.78 0.30 10.31
CA GLY A 1002 15.46 -1.02 10.86
C GLY A 1002 15.99 -1.27 12.28
N ASP A 1003 16.49 -2.48 12.55
CA ASP A 1003 16.91 -2.95 13.88
C ASP A 1003 18.43 -2.71 14.09
N GLY A 1004 18.84 -1.44 14.25
CA GLY A 1004 20.22 -1.06 13.96
C GLY A 1004 20.87 0.08 14.76
N SER A 1005 21.57 0.94 14.02
CA SER A 1005 22.33 2.13 14.48
C SER A 1005 22.78 2.92 13.24
N ASP A 1006 21.82 3.48 12.53
CA ASP A 1006 21.86 3.63 11.08
C ASP A 1006 22.18 5.06 10.63
N LEU A 1007 22.55 5.20 9.36
CA LEU A 1007 22.93 6.46 8.74
C LEU A 1007 22.09 6.67 7.48
N ILE A 1008 21.15 7.61 7.56
CA ILE A 1008 20.21 7.97 6.50
C ILE A 1008 20.46 9.43 6.07
N ASP A 1009 20.35 9.68 4.77
CA ASP A 1009 20.57 10.96 4.08
C ASP A 1009 19.63 10.86 2.87
N GLY A 1010 18.45 11.49 2.91
CA GLY A 1010 17.44 11.37 1.86
C GLY A 1010 17.90 12.05 0.56
N GLY A 1011 17.36 13.23 0.28
CA GLY A 1011 18.25 14.32 -0.10
C GLY A 1011 17.69 15.56 -0.78
N SER A 1012 16.55 15.50 -1.47
CA SER A 1012 15.99 16.62 -2.26
C SER A 1012 14.59 16.29 -2.77
N ASP A 1013 13.65 17.24 -2.63
CA ASP A 1013 12.22 16.96 -2.72
C ASP A 1013 11.76 16.20 -1.43
N ASN A 1014 10.49 15.83 -1.25
CA ASN A 1014 9.95 15.52 0.10
C ASN A 1014 10.19 14.05 0.52
N ASP A 1015 11.03 13.79 1.54
CA ASP A 1015 11.32 12.42 1.98
C ASP A 1015 10.51 11.97 3.22
N THR A 1016 10.11 10.70 3.27
CA THR A 1016 9.58 10.05 4.48
C THR A 1016 10.59 9.02 5.01
N ILE A 1017 11.02 9.20 6.26
CA ILE A 1017 12.10 8.41 6.86
C ILE A 1017 11.69 7.91 8.25
N ASN A 1018 11.59 6.58 8.39
CA ASN A 1018 11.50 5.89 9.68
C ASN A 1018 12.85 5.20 9.96
N SER A 1019 13.63 5.66 10.94
CA SER A 1019 14.92 5.01 11.24
C SER A 1019 14.78 3.64 11.90
N GLY A 1020 13.64 3.34 12.52
CA GLY A 1020 13.45 2.12 13.31
C GLY A 1020 14.13 2.17 14.69
N PRO A 1021 14.15 1.04 15.42
CA PRO A 1021 14.73 0.97 16.76
C PRO A 1021 16.27 0.87 16.77
N GLY A 1022 16.98 2.01 16.83
CA GLY A 1022 18.45 2.02 16.77
C GLY A 1022 19.20 2.95 17.74
N ALA A 1023 20.06 3.79 17.16
CA ALA A 1023 20.88 4.83 17.79
C ALA A 1023 21.42 5.77 16.69
N ASP A 1024 20.51 6.44 16.00
CA ASP A 1024 20.57 6.65 14.55
C ASP A 1024 21.02 8.06 14.16
N THR A 1025 21.27 8.27 12.87
CA THR A 1025 21.67 9.55 12.31
C THR A 1025 20.96 9.78 10.99
N VAL A 1026 19.89 10.57 11.02
CA VAL A 1026 19.09 10.93 9.85
C VAL A 1026 19.39 12.37 9.44
N VAL A 1027 19.47 12.59 8.13
CA VAL A 1027 19.20 13.87 7.48
C VAL A 1027 18.08 13.61 6.47
N GLY A 1028 17.07 14.47 6.43
CA GLY A 1028 16.15 14.56 5.29
C GLY A 1028 16.90 15.14 4.09
N GLY A 1029 16.61 16.38 3.70
CA GLY A 1029 17.40 17.05 2.66
C GLY A 1029 17.05 18.51 2.42
N SER A 1030 16.13 18.73 1.49
CA SER A 1030 15.59 20.05 1.15
C SER A 1030 14.24 19.88 0.49
N GLU A 1031 13.38 20.90 0.61
CA GLU A 1031 11.93 20.72 0.54
C GLU A 1031 11.42 20.05 1.86
N ASN A 1032 10.20 19.52 1.98
CA ASN A 1032 9.58 19.28 3.30
C ASN A 1032 9.65 17.80 3.73
N ASP A 1033 10.39 17.49 4.80
CA ASP A 1033 10.64 16.11 5.22
C ASP A 1033 9.79 15.62 6.41
N SER A 1034 9.60 14.31 6.48
CA SER A 1034 8.85 13.60 7.54
C SER A 1034 9.74 12.54 8.20
N ILE A 1035 10.22 12.80 9.43
CA ILE A 1035 11.28 12.01 10.07
C ILE A 1035 10.80 11.42 11.41
N PHE A 1036 10.89 10.09 11.51
CA PHE A 1036 10.54 9.29 12.68
C PHE A 1036 11.77 8.58 13.23
N GLY A 1037 12.15 8.90 14.46
CA GLY A 1037 13.33 8.31 15.14
C GLY A 1037 13.07 6.97 15.82
N GLU A 1038 11.79 6.63 16.03
CA GLU A 1038 11.31 5.52 16.87
C GLU A 1038 12.02 5.35 18.23
N GLY A 1039 13.12 4.62 18.36
CA GLY A 1039 13.54 4.08 19.66
C GLY A 1039 15.03 3.95 19.95
N GLY A 1040 15.78 5.05 19.94
CA GLY A 1040 17.23 5.05 20.17
C GLY A 1040 17.81 6.05 21.19
N ASP A 1041 18.82 6.81 20.74
CA ASP A 1041 19.65 7.78 21.49
C ASP A 1041 20.23 8.77 20.42
N ASP A 1042 19.33 9.43 19.67
CA ASP A 1042 19.42 9.65 18.20
C ASP A 1042 19.89 11.04 17.74
N SER A 1043 20.06 11.22 16.43
CA SER A 1043 20.62 12.44 15.81
C SER A 1043 19.94 12.82 14.48
N LEU A 1044 18.78 13.46 14.58
CA LEU A 1044 17.90 13.81 13.44
C LEU A 1044 18.12 15.25 12.95
N VAL A 1045 18.03 15.47 11.63
CA VAL A 1045 18.18 16.78 10.97
C VAL A 1045 17.18 16.93 9.80
N GLY A 1046 16.49 18.06 9.70
CA GLY A 1046 15.76 18.46 8.47
C GLY A 1046 16.71 19.04 7.40
N ASP A 1047 17.20 20.26 7.63
CA ASP A 1047 18.06 21.14 6.79
C ASP A 1047 17.28 22.29 6.09
N ASP A 1048 16.97 22.24 4.79
CA ASP A 1048 16.43 23.40 4.02
C ASP A 1048 14.91 23.25 3.74
N GLY A 1049 14.13 22.83 4.75
CA GLY A 1049 12.74 22.38 4.64
C GLY A 1049 11.70 23.09 5.52
N ASN A 1050 10.58 22.42 5.82
CA ASN A 1050 9.51 22.92 6.70
C ASN A 1050 8.95 21.71 7.45
N ASP A 1051 9.77 21.16 8.35
CA ASP A 1051 9.89 19.71 8.54
C ASP A 1051 9.08 19.18 9.73
N THR A 1052 8.67 17.91 9.64
CA THR A 1052 7.98 17.18 10.72
C THR A 1052 8.91 16.14 11.31
N ILE A 1053 9.21 16.23 12.60
CA ILE A 1053 10.15 15.32 13.28
C ILE A 1053 9.55 14.82 14.61
N ASP A 1054 9.32 13.51 14.74
CA ASP A 1054 8.97 12.85 16.01
C ASP A 1054 10.09 11.85 16.38
N ALA A 1055 10.92 12.21 17.37
CA ALA A 1055 12.10 11.41 17.73
C ALA A 1055 11.79 10.15 18.55
N GLY A 1056 10.57 10.03 19.09
CA GLY A 1056 10.20 8.89 19.94
C GLY A 1056 10.97 8.83 21.29
N PRO A 1057 10.98 7.69 22.00
CA PRO A 1057 11.66 7.53 23.29
C PRO A 1057 13.20 7.35 23.23
N GLY A 1058 13.97 8.43 23.48
CA GLY A 1058 15.44 8.42 23.47
C GLY A 1058 16.16 9.43 24.39
N GLN A 1059 17.25 10.04 23.89
CA GLN A 1059 17.98 11.17 24.51
C GLN A 1059 18.53 12.10 23.42
N ASP A 1060 17.64 12.61 22.58
CA ASP A 1060 17.95 12.75 21.16
C ASP A 1060 18.50 14.13 20.81
N ILE A 1061 19.04 14.28 19.59
CA ILE A 1061 19.67 15.53 19.14
C ILE A 1061 19.03 15.94 17.82
N ILE A 1062 17.95 16.72 17.92
CA ILE A 1062 17.17 17.21 16.79
C ILE A 1062 17.62 18.61 16.36
N LEU A 1063 17.70 18.85 15.05
CA LEU A 1063 17.96 20.13 14.39
C LEU A 1063 16.99 20.33 13.23
N GLY A 1064 16.24 21.44 13.20
CA GLY A 1064 15.47 21.84 12.01
C GLY A 1064 16.39 22.43 10.94
N ASP A 1065 16.92 23.62 11.23
CA ASP A 1065 17.75 24.53 10.40
C ASP A 1065 16.94 25.64 9.69
N ILE A 1066 16.22 25.42 8.58
CA ILE A 1066 15.58 26.53 7.82
C ILE A 1066 14.12 26.31 7.33
N GLY A 1067 13.18 26.11 8.26
CA GLY A 1067 11.77 26.46 8.03
C GLY A 1067 10.91 26.60 9.28
N ASP A 1068 9.60 26.74 9.08
CA ASP A 1068 8.61 26.82 10.17
C ASP A 1068 8.28 25.37 10.64
N ASP A 1069 9.24 24.76 11.35
CA ASP A 1069 9.29 23.31 11.66
C ASP A 1069 8.35 22.85 12.79
N SER A 1070 8.01 21.56 12.81
CA SER A 1070 7.21 20.87 13.83
C SER A 1070 8.00 19.73 14.46
N ILE A 1071 8.44 19.88 15.72
CA ILE A 1071 9.40 18.98 16.36
C ILE A 1071 8.89 18.44 17.71
N GLN A 1072 8.87 17.12 17.85
CA GLN A 1072 8.55 16.38 19.06
C GLN A 1072 9.74 15.52 19.54
N GLY A 1073 10.12 15.68 20.81
CA GLY A 1073 11.23 14.95 21.46
C GLY A 1073 10.84 13.74 22.32
N GLY A 1074 9.59 13.27 22.26
CA GLY A 1074 9.14 12.02 22.87
C GLY A 1074 9.35 11.84 24.39
N ASP A 1075 10.26 10.96 24.81
CA ASP A 1075 10.46 10.51 26.20
C ASP A 1075 11.98 10.47 26.57
N ASP A 1076 12.34 10.89 27.79
CA ASP A 1076 13.67 10.86 28.48
C ASP A 1076 14.51 12.17 28.64
N ASN A 1077 15.42 12.65 27.75
CA ASN A 1077 16.21 13.91 28.02
C ASN A 1077 16.83 14.65 26.79
N ASP A 1078 16.08 15.55 26.14
CA ASP A 1078 16.24 15.71 24.68
C ASP A 1078 16.79 17.05 24.19
N GLY A 1079 17.25 17.07 22.95
CA GLY A 1079 18.36 17.90 22.50
C GLY A 1079 18.08 18.90 21.39
N ILE A 1080 16.91 19.53 21.37
CA ILE A 1080 16.34 20.28 20.23
C ILE A 1080 16.99 21.67 19.97
N ASP A 1081 17.16 22.04 18.69
CA ASP A 1081 17.48 23.38 18.13
C ASP A 1081 16.71 23.59 16.79
N GLY A 1082 15.59 24.33 16.76
CA GLY A 1082 14.80 24.55 15.52
C GLY A 1082 15.49 25.48 14.50
N SER A 1083 16.17 26.52 14.99
CA SER A 1083 17.11 27.40 14.26
C SER A 1083 16.56 28.56 13.42
N ILE A 1084 15.79 28.37 12.34
CA ILE A 1084 15.35 29.49 11.45
C ILE A 1084 13.95 29.33 10.82
N GLY A 1085 12.91 29.24 11.65
CA GLY A 1085 11.55 29.66 11.27
C GLY A 1085 10.75 30.13 12.48
N ASN A 1086 9.45 29.83 12.47
CA ASN A 1086 8.52 30.01 13.59
C ASN A 1086 8.26 28.64 14.26
N ASP A 1087 9.34 28.02 14.71
CA ASP A 1087 9.42 26.61 15.08
C ASP A 1087 8.46 26.23 16.23
N THR A 1088 7.78 25.09 16.10
CA THR A 1088 6.92 24.49 17.14
C THR A 1088 7.64 23.30 17.79
N ILE A 1089 7.91 23.39 19.10
CA ILE A 1089 8.79 22.46 19.81
C ILE A 1089 8.11 21.89 21.05
N ALA A 1090 7.84 20.59 21.03
CA ALA A 1090 7.40 19.79 22.18
C ALA A 1090 8.59 18.99 22.75
N GLY A 1091 8.98 19.31 23.99
CA GLY A 1091 10.11 18.65 24.66
C GLY A 1091 9.85 17.23 25.13
N GLY A 1092 8.59 16.79 25.24
CA GLY A 1092 8.26 15.44 25.69
C GLY A 1092 8.42 15.22 27.20
N SER A 1093 8.72 13.98 27.61
CA SER A 1093 8.81 13.56 29.01
C SER A 1093 10.23 13.59 29.60
N GLY A 1094 10.90 14.75 29.55
CA GLY A 1094 12.31 14.80 29.92
C GLY A 1094 12.80 15.93 30.82
N SER A 1095 14.00 16.44 30.54
CA SER A 1095 14.64 17.55 31.25
C SER A 1095 15.53 18.33 30.27
N ASP A 1096 14.84 18.82 29.25
CA ASP A 1096 15.31 18.91 27.88
C ASP A 1096 16.05 20.22 27.58
N ARG A 1097 16.42 20.41 26.32
CA ARG A 1097 17.46 21.36 25.90
C ARG A 1097 16.95 22.37 24.85
N LEU A 1098 15.66 22.66 24.89
CA LEU A 1098 14.93 23.34 23.83
C LEU A 1098 15.57 24.67 23.42
N THR A 1099 15.65 24.88 22.11
CA THR A 1099 16.00 26.14 21.44
C THR A 1099 15.10 26.20 20.22
N GLY A 1100 14.35 27.29 20.01
CA GLY A 1100 13.79 27.57 18.69
C GLY A 1100 14.92 28.07 17.81
N GLY A 1101 14.81 29.29 17.26
CA GLY A 1101 16.04 29.96 16.85
C GLY A 1101 15.96 31.27 16.10
N ALA A 1102 14.92 31.63 15.36
CA ALA A 1102 14.92 32.90 14.62
C ALA A 1102 13.57 33.45 14.09
N GLY A 1103 12.42 33.13 14.70
CA GLY A 1103 11.14 33.70 14.30
C GLY A 1103 10.30 34.16 15.49
N ASN A 1104 9.25 33.41 15.79
CA ASN A 1104 8.39 33.60 16.97
C ASN A 1104 8.03 32.20 17.46
N ASP A 1105 8.91 31.64 18.27
CA ASP A 1105 8.99 30.18 18.45
C ASP A 1105 8.03 29.71 19.56
N PHE A 1106 7.44 28.53 19.40
CA PHE A 1106 6.43 27.96 20.31
C PHE A 1106 6.98 26.79 21.13
N PHE A 1107 7.02 26.94 22.45
CA PHE A 1107 7.46 25.87 23.37
C PHE A 1107 6.26 25.21 24.07
N PHE A 1108 5.98 23.95 23.74
CA PHE A 1108 4.78 23.23 24.17
C PHE A 1108 4.97 22.44 25.48
N TYR A 1109 4.01 22.56 26.39
CA TYR A 1109 4.00 21.91 27.71
C TYR A 1109 2.68 21.19 27.98
N GLU A 1110 2.70 19.86 27.95
CA GLU A 1110 1.51 19.04 28.16
C GLU A 1110 1.14 18.86 29.64
N VAL A 1111 2.09 18.43 30.48
CA VAL A 1111 1.81 18.03 31.87
C VAL A 1111 2.88 18.49 32.86
N ALA A 1112 2.43 18.88 34.05
CA ALA A 1112 3.24 19.57 35.07
C ALA A 1112 4.33 18.75 35.80
N ASP A 1113 4.69 17.57 35.29
CA ASP A 1113 5.70 16.66 35.85
C ASP A 1113 6.47 15.89 34.73
N GLN A 1114 6.50 16.40 33.49
CA GLN A 1114 7.36 15.92 32.38
C GLN A 1114 8.83 15.95 32.83
N GLY A 1115 9.34 17.13 33.20
CA GLY A 1115 10.45 17.24 34.15
C GLY A 1115 10.97 18.65 34.38
N ILE A 1116 12.23 18.95 34.05
CA ILE A 1116 12.82 20.30 34.23
C ILE A 1116 13.80 20.69 33.11
N ASP A 1117 13.26 21.31 32.08
CA ASP A 1117 13.91 21.61 30.81
C ASP A 1117 14.72 22.90 30.86
N THR A 1118 15.41 23.21 29.77
CA THR A 1118 16.41 24.28 29.69
C THR A 1118 16.27 25.05 28.38
N VAL A 1119 15.22 25.85 28.28
CA VAL A 1119 14.90 26.73 27.13
C VAL A 1119 16.02 27.77 26.91
N ARG A 1120 16.50 27.89 25.67
CA ARG A 1120 17.73 28.60 25.30
C ARG A 1120 17.56 29.85 24.46
N ASP A 1121 16.46 29.99 23.75
CA ASP A 1121 16.01 31.27 23.20
C ASP A 1121 14.79 31.73 23.97
N PHE A 1122 14.91 32.95 24.50
CA PHE A 1122 13.87 33.74 25.20
C PHE A 1122 14.46 35.11 25.62
N ASP A 1123 15.39 35.69 24.84
CA ASP A 1123 16.04 36.98 25.17
C ASP A 1123 16.33 37.91 23.98
N ARG A 1124 15.71 37.66 22.82
CA ARG A 1124 15.98 38.37 21.57
C ARG A 1124 14.99 39.51 21.28
N PRO A 1125 15.41 40.79 21.21
CA PRO A 1125 14.46 41.90 21.06
C PRO A 1125 13.98 42.11 19.61
N GLY A 1126 12.96 41.35 19.20
CA GLY A 1126 12.33 41.42 17.88
C GLY A 1126 11.61 40.15 17.43
N ASP A 1127 11.77 39.10 18.23
CA ASP A 1127 11.37 37.73 18.02
C ASP A 1127 10.42 37.49 19.23
N ASP A 1128 9.12 37.23 19.00
CA ASP A 1128 8.06 37.29 20.04
C ASP A 1128 7.69 35.86 20.56
N ASP A 1129 8.71 35.12 21.03
CA ASP A 1129 8.67 33.74 21.56
C ASP A 1129 7.55 33.48 22.60
N THR A 1130 6.88 32.32 22.58
CA THR A 1130 5.71 32.03 23.45
C THR A 1130 5.73 30.63 24.07
N PHE A 1131 5.35 30.52 25.36
CA PHE A 1131 5.13 29.24 26.04
C PHE A 1131 3.65 28.82 25.96
N LEU A 1132 3.37 27.59 25.49
CA LEU A 1132 2.02 27.03 25.38
C LEU A 1132 1.77 25.97 26.47
N PHE A 1133 0.61 26.03 27.14
CA PHE A 1133 0.24 25.10 28.22
C PHE A 1133 -1.22 24.63 28.14
N THR A 1134 -1.47 23.33 28.33
CA THR A 1134 -2.85 22.81 28.43
C THR A 1134 -3.54 23.21 29.74
N SER A 1135 -4.62 23.98 29.65
CA SER A 1135 -5.34 24.51 30.82
C SER A 1135 -5.97 23.44 31.72
N ALA A 1136 -6.35 22.29 31.18
CA ALA A 1136 -6.82 21.14 31.95
C ALA A 1136 -5.75 20.62 32.93
N ASN A 1137 -4.49 20.51 32.48
CA ASN A 1137 -3.38 20.02 33.30
C ASN A 1137 -2.79 21.14 34.20
N PHE A 1138 -2.90 22.41 33.80
CA PHE A 1138 -2.41 23.58 34.54
C PHE A 1138 -3.49 24.39 35.32
N GLY A 1139 -4.70 23.84 35.47
CA GLY A 1139 -5.62 24.14 36.58
C GLY A 1139 -6.60 25.30 36.39
N ASP A 1140 -7.48 25.21 35.38
CA ASP A 1140 -8.57 26.17 35.12
C ASP A 1140 -8.04 27.62 34.88
N LEU A 1141 -6.91 27.76 34.18
CA LEU A 1141 -6.30 29.05 33.81
C LEU A 1141 -6.76 29.49 32.41
N THR A 1142 -6.99 30.79 32.21
CA THR A 1142 -7.56 31.35 30.96
C THR A 1142 -6.91 32.67 30.54
N ASN A 1143 -6.75 32.89 29.23
CA ASN A 1143 -5.96 34.00 28.67
C ASN A 1143 -6.67 35.35 28.82
N ASP A 1144 -8.00 35.37 28.97
CA ASP A 1144 -8.81 36.59 29.15
C ASP A 1144 -8.64 37.26 30.53
N GLY A 1145 -8.04 36.55 31.49
CA GLY A 1145 -7.74 37.04 32.83
C GLY A 1145 -6.26 37.35 33.13
N PHE A 1146 -5.33 36.73 32.38
CA PHE A 1146 -3.97 36.44 32.84
C PHE A 1146 -3.21 37.68 33.33
N SER A 1147 -2.93 37.74 34.64
CA SER A 1147 -2.34 38.94 35.26
C SER A 1147 -1.03 38.68 36.00
N SER A 1148 0.01 39.45 35.65
CA SER A 1148 1.35 39.34 36.25
C SER A 1148 1.54 40.26 37.46
N VAL A 1149 2.27 39.76 38.49
CA VAL A 1149 2.67 40.55 39.66
C VAL A 1149 4.16 40.47 39.94
N ILE A 1150 4.82 41.63 39.90
CA ILE A 1150 6.28 41.76 40.14
C ILE A 1150 6.55 41.90 41.64
N LEU A 1151 7.28 40.93 42.21
CA LEU A 1151 7.64 40.85 43.62
C LEU A 1151 9.11 41.18 43.86
N GLN A 1152 9.35 42.47 44.12
CA GLN A 1152 10.66 42.99 44.54
C GLN A 1152 11.08 42.49 45.93
N ASP A 1153 12.39 42.40 46.18
CA ASP A 1153 13.04 41.85 47.39
C ASP A 1153 12.56 42.52 48.72
N GLU A 1154 12.11 43.79 48.69
CA GLU A 1154 11.55 44.49 49.86
C GLU A 1154 10.08 44.10 50.19
N ASN A 1155 9.36 43.42 49.30
CA ASN A 1155 7.94 43.04 49.46
C ASN A 1155 7.72 41.64 50.05
N ILE A 1156 8.78 40.87 50.32
CA ILE A 1156 8.68 39.48 50.79
C ILE A 1156 8.31 39.46 52.29
N GLY A 1157 7.00 39.42 52.56
CA GLY A 1157 6.41 39.12 53.86
C GLY A 1157 5.68 40.30 54.55
N SER A 1158 4.37 40.11 54.77
CA SER A 1158 3.51 40.82 55.73
C SER A 1158 3.15 42.31 55.52
N GLU A 1159 3.79 43.06 54.62
CA GLU A 1159 3.30 44.39 54.15
C GLU A 1159 3.25 44.52 52.60
N GLY A 1160 3.35 43.38 51.87
CA GLY A 1160 3.34 43.31 50.40
C GLY A 1160 1.99 43.59 49.72
N GLN A 1161 1.96 43.48 48.38
CA GLN A 1161 0.76 43.62 47.55
C GLN A 1161 -0.15 42.36 47.68
N SER A 1162 -1.40 42.47 47.22
CA SER A 1162 -2.29 41.31 47.08
C SER A 1162 -1.87 40.53 45.84
N ILE A 1163 -1.83 39.19 45.93
CA ILE A 1163 -1.38 38.31 44.84
C ILE A 1163 -2.40 37.24 44.43
N GLY A 1164 -3.50 37.05 45.17
CA GLY A 1164 -4.48 36.00 44.89
C GLY A 1164 -5.40 36.25 43.68
N ASP A 1165 -5.13 37.31 42.92
CA ASP A 1165 -5.73 37.63 41.62
C ASP A 1165 -4.66 37.57 40.49
N ALA A 1166 -3.43 37.11 40.78
CA ALA A 1166 -2.31 37.05 39.84
C ALA A 1166 -1.98 35.60 39.49
N GLU A 1167 -1.76 35.35 38.20
CA GLU A 1167 -1.58 34.01 37.62
C GLU A 1167 -0.16 33.83 37.06
N LEU A 1168 0.61 34.91 36.90
CA LEU A 1168 2.07 34.90 36.76
C LEU A 1168 2.75 35.73 37.86
N ILE A 1169 3.75 35.17 38.54
CA ILE A 1169 4.44 35.82 39.66
C ILE A 1169 5.94 35.95 39.39
N ILE A 1170 6.39 37.16 39.05
CA ILE A 1170 7.78 37.44 38.66
C ILE A 1170 8.58 37.93 39.88
N PHE A 1171 9.63 37.21 40.26
CA PHE A 1171 10.47 37.53 41.42
C PHE A 1171 11.83 38.14 41.02
N GLU A 1172 12.08 39.37 41.46
CA GLU A 1172 13.41 40.00 41.42
C GLU A 1172 14.35 39.45 42.53
N GLY A 1173 13.80 38.71 43.50
CA GLY A 1173 14.52 38.11 44.62
C GLY A 1173 15.15 36.75 44.28
N LYS A 1174 16.04 36.25 45.15
CA LYS A 1174 16.70 34.94 44.98
C LYS A 1174 16.17 33.88 45.95
N PHE A 1175 15.82 32.70 45.42
CA PHE A 1175 15.33 31.54 46.18
C PHE A 1175 16.16 30.29 45.89
N ASP A 1176 16.15 29.29 46.78
CA ASP A 1176 16.96 28.07 46.62
C ASP A 1176 16.30 27.03 45.67
N ASN A 1177 14.97 26.98 45.60
CA ASN A 1177 14.14 26.10 44.74
C ASN A 1177 12.66 26.57 44.74
N ALA A 1178 11.81 26.01 43.87
CA ALA A 1178 10.36 26.27 43.81
C ALA A 1178 9.64 26.15 45.16
N GLN A 1179 9.94 25.14 45.97
CA GLN A 1179 9.26 24.97 47.26
C GLN A 1179 9.67 26.04 48.30
N ALA A 1180 10.78 26.76 48.09
CA ALA A 1180 11.09 27.98 48.85
C ALA A 1180 10.30 29.21 48.35
N VAL A 1181 9.81 29.19 47.12
CA VAL A 1181 8.91 30.20 46.53
C VAL A 1181 7.49 30.01 47.05
N ASN A 1182 6.88 28.82 46.91
CA ASN A 1182 5.59 28.44 47.52
C ASN A 1182 5.54 28.78 49.02
N ALA A 1183 6.56 28.35 49.79
CA ALA A 1183 6.65 28.64 51.21
C ALA A 1183 6.82 30.14 51.56
N ALA A 1184 7.15 31.01 50.59
CA ALA A 1184 7.15 32.45 50.74
C ALA A 1184 5.81 33.09 50.31
N LEU A 1185 5.14 32.53 49.29
CA LEU A 1185 3.82 32.93 48.79
C LEU A 1185 2.72 32.77 49.85
N ASN A 1186 2.71 31.65 50.59
CA ASN A 1186 1.80 31.42 51.73
C ASN A 1186 1.93 32.52 52.84
N VAL A 1187 3.09 33.16 52.99
CA VAL A 1187 3.30 34.22 54.02
C VAL A 1187 2.87 35.62 53.57
N GLN A 1188 2.32 35.76 52.35
CA GLN A 1188 1.82 37.05 51.84
C GLN A 1188 0.40 37.36 52.30
N ASN A 1189 0.03 38.65 52.22
CA ASN A 1189 -1.31 39.11 52.61
C ASN A 1189 -2.20 39.20 51.37
N GLY A 1190 -2.80 38.07 50.98
CA GLY A 1190 -3.82 38.05 49.92
C GLY A 1190 -3.70 36.89 48.94
N SER A 1191 -2.85 35.90 49.18
CA SER A 1191 -2.80 34.64 48.43
C SER A 1191 -4.16 33.92 48.50
N SER A 1192 -4.57 33.30 47.40
CA SER A 1192 -5.82 32.56 47.22
C SER A 1192 -5.53 31.05 47.08
N ASP A 1193 -6.55 30.22 47.18
CA ASP A 1193 -6.46 28.77 46.89
C ASP A 1193 -6.49 28.51 45.35
N ARG A 1194 -5.81 29.35 44.53
CA ARG A 1194 -5.71 29.23 43.06
C ARG A 1194 -4.30 28.82 42.64
N PRO A 1195 -4.14 28.17 41.48
CA PRO A 1195 -2.84 27.98 40.86
C PRO A 1195 -2.25 29.28 40.29
N ALA A 1196 -0.94 29.29 40.08
CA ALA A 1196 -0.23 30.32 39.32
C ALA A 1196 1.18 29.86 38.90
N PHE A 1197 1.65 30.38 37.78
CA PHE A 1197 3.04 30.29 37.35
C PHE A 1197 3.90 31.31 38.10
N PHE A 1198 5.19 31.03 38.23
CA PHE A 1198 6.15 31.94 38.81
C PHE A 1198 7.53 31.82 38.17
N VAL A 1199 8.16 32.98 37.90
CA VAL A 1199 9.53 33.05 37.39
C VAL A 1199 10.42 33.63 38.48
N TYR A 1200 11.48 32.91 38.85
CA TYR A 1200 12.35 33.32 39.96
C TYR A 1200 13.83 33.06 39.68
N LEU A 1201 14.70 33.87 40.30
CA LEU A 1201 16.15 33.70 40.15
C LEU A 1201 16.68 32.67 41.14
N ASN A 1202 16.98 31.46 40.66
CA ASN A 1202 17.50 30.39 41.49
C ASN A 1202 18.92 30.72 42.00
N GLY A 1203 19.09 30.69 43.33
CA GLY A 1203 20.33 31.05 44.02
C GLY A 1203 21.43 29.99 44.01
N GLN A 1204 21.11 28.76 43.59
CA GLN A 1204 22.05 27.65 43.44
C GLN A 1204 22.49 27.47 41.97
N ARG A 1205 21.53 27.40 41.03
CA ARG A 1205 21.79 27.35 39.57
C ARG A 1205 22.37 28.69 39.07
N GLY A 1206 21.88 29.82 39.58
CA GLY A 1206 22.27 31.14 39.10
C GLY A 1206 21.62 31.53 37.77
N LYS A 1207 20.44 30.98 37.45
CA LYS A 1207 19.59 31.28 36.30
C LYS A 1207 18.15 31.50 36.73
N TYR A 1208 17.34 32.10 35.86
CA TYR A 1208 15.91 32.15 36.05
C TYR A 1208 15.30 30.76 35.86
N VAL A 1209 14.24 30.48 36.59
CA VAL A 1209 13.51 29.21 36.57
C VAL A 1209 12.03 29.55 36.56
N LEU A 1210 11.33 29.02 35.57
CA LEU A 1210 9.88 28.93 35.52
C LEU A 1210 9.44 27.76 36.41
N GLY A 1211 8.38 27.98 37.18
CA GLY A 1211 7.73 26.93 37.95
C GLY A 1211 6.25 27.21 38.13
N TYR A 1212 5.54 26.20 38.60
CA TYR A 1212 4.08 26.20 38.68
C TYR A 1212 3.66 25.80 40.10
N ASP A 1213 2.81 26.61 40.73
CA ASP A 1213 2.24 26.35 42.05
C ASP A 1213 0.75 26.04 41.87
N THR A 1214 0.33 24.82 42.22
CA THR A 1214 -1.06 24.38 42.10
C THR A 1214 -2.00 25.07 43.10
N SER A 1215 -1.47 25.65 44.19
CA SER A 1215 -2.28 26.42 45.15
C SER A 1215 -1.43 27.38 45.98
N LEU A 1216 -1.52 28.67 45.65
CA LEU A 1216 -0.82 29.78 46.33
C LEU A 1216 -1.09 29.91 47.85
N ALA A 1217 -1.99 29.10 48.42
CA ALA A 1217 -2.36 29.10 49.83
C ALA A 1217 -2.25 27.74 50.56
N ASP A 1218 -1.99 26.61 49.87
CA ASP A 1218 -1.83 25.29 50.50
C ASP A 1218 -0.41 24.72 50.37
N ASP A 1219 0.44 25.02 51.37
CA ASP A 1219 1.83 24.52 51.46
C ASP A 1219 1.97 23.01 51.75
N SER A 1220 0.87 22.24 51.61
CA SER A 1220 0.89 20.77 51.63
C SER A 1220 0.83 20.14 50.24
N VAL A 1221 0.55 20.91 49.19
CA VAL A 1221 0.74 20.50 47.78
C VAL A 1221 2.12 21.00 47.31
N PRO A 1222 2.91 20.20 46.57
CA PRO A 1222 4.15 20.71 45.99
C PRO A 1222 3.89 21.74 44.88
N ALA A 1223 4.78 22.72 44.79
CA ALA A 1223 5.02 23.49 43.57
C ALA A 1223 6.18 22.84 42.79
N PHE A 1224 6.10 22.92 41.47
CA PHE A 1224 6.99 22.29 40.51
C PHE A 1224 7.94 23.32 39.88
N GLU A 1225 8.98 22.85 39.21
CA GLU A 1225 9.82 23.64 38.28
C GLU A 1225 9.54 23.06 36.90
N LEU A 1226 9.41 23.90 35.88
CA LEU A 1226 9.11 23.46 34.51
C LEU A 1226 10.32 23.75 33.61
N GLY A 1227 10.66 25.03 33.40
CA GLY A 1227 11.79 25.43 32.56
C GLY A 1227 12.90 26.20 33.30
N ILE A 1228 14.14 26.03 32.85
CA ILE A 1228 15.33 26.81 33.24
C ILE A 1228 15.67 27.74 32.08
N LEU A 1229 15.30 29.01 32.22
CA LEU A 1229 15.44 29.98 31.14
C LEU A 1229 16.91 30.39 31.00
N GLN A 1230 17.61 29.75 30.05
CA GLN A 1230 19.06 29.78 29.89
C GLN A 1230 19.53 30.93 28.98
N SER A 1231 18.66 31.50 28.16
CA SER A 1231 18.84 32.81 27.51
C SER A 1231 19.07 33.90 28.58
N VAL A 1232 17.98 34.33 29.23
CA VAL A 1232 17.86 35.50 30.12
C VAL A 1232 19.02 35.66 31.13
N GLU A 1233 19.75 36.78 31.07
CA GLU A 1233 20.87 37.07 31.99
C GLU A 1233 20.41 37.55 33.39
N PRO A 1234 20.90 36.97 34.50
CA PRO A 1234 20.61 37.39 35.89
C PRO A 1234 21.07 38.80 36.33
N GLU A 1235 21.60 39.63 35.44
CA GLU A 1235 21.88 41.06 35.70
C GLU A 1235 20.95 42.00 34.89
N GLU A 1236 19.95 41.45 34.18
CA GLU A 1236 18.81 42.19 33.62
C GLU A 1236 17.97 42.80 34.76
N ASP A 1237 18.08 44.11 34.99
CA ASP A 1237 17.32 44.87 36.01
C ASP A 1237 15.78 44.85 35.77
N GLN A 1238 15.28 44.19 34.71
CA GLN A 1238 13.87 44.16 34.28
C GLN A 1238 13.49 42.85 33.52
N ILE A 1239 13.57 41.67 34.14
CA ILE A 1239 13.05 40.43 33.50
C ILE A 1239 11.59 40.56 33.02
N SER A 1240 10.76 41.38 33.69
CA SER A 1240 9.40 41.73 33.25
C SER A 1240 9.32 42.69 32.05
N THR A 1241 10.31 42.63 31.15
CA THR A 1241 10.33 43.24 29.80
C THR A 1241 11.04 42.32 28.80
N VAL A 1242 11.09 41.03 29.12
CA VAL A 1242 11.62 39.91 28.33
C VAL A 1242 10.66 38.73 28.50
N ILE A 1243 10.13 38.55 29.72
CA ILE A 1243 9.02 37.65 30.03
C ILE A 1243 7.95 38.44 30.79
N ASP A 1244 6.76 38.66 30.22
CA ASP A 1244 5.58 39.14 30.94
C ASP A 1244 4.37 38.18 30.83
N ALA A 1245 3.13 38.67 30.76
CA ALA A 1245 1.91 37.86 30.77
C ALA A 1245 1.37 37.54 29.37
N GLY A 1246 1.94 38.11 28.30
CA GLY A 1246 1.55 37.81 26.92
C GLY A 1246 2.14 36.48 26.42
N ASP A 1247 3.40 36.24 26.78
CA ASP A 1247 4.24 35.10 26.38
C ASP A 1247 3.91 33.79 27.15
N PHE A 1248 2.71 33.72 27.72
CA PHE A 1248 2.11 32.55 28.37
C PHE A 1248 0.71 32.33 27.81
N GLU A 1249 0.62 31.46 26.81
CA GLU A 1249 -0.62 31.12 26.12
C GLU A 1249 -1.17 29.82 26.71
N PHE A 1250 -2.34 29.87 27.36
CA PHE A 1250 -3.02 28.64 27.79
C PHE A 1250 -3.94 28.19 26.69
N ILE A 1251 -3.76 26.96 26.25
CA ILE A 1251 -4.68 26.26 25.35
C ILE A 1251 -5.77 25.51 26.13
#